data_AF-A0A942HT31-F1
#
_entry.id   AF-A0A942HT31-F1
#
_cell.length_a   1.000
_cell.length_b   1.000
_cell.length_c   1.000
_cell.angle_alpha   90.00
_cell.angle_beta   90.00
_cell.angle_gamma   90.00
#
_symmetry.space_group_name_H-M   'P 1'
#
loop_
_entity.id
_entity.type
_entity.pdbx_description
1 polymer ?
#
loop_
_entity_poly.entity_id
_entity_poly.type
_entity_poly.pdbx_seq_one_letter_code
_entity_poly.pdbx_strand_id
1 'polypeptide(L)'
;MADKVEKTEKVVTPVAADRPVVDMTKRDPAVDTTRIAADTADMTKKGLVTNLTLTDGSAPPATPEAIAKDAELIRLALTKTSWGGLKSSPDAEAVERILDPKNAKDRAAVEKKYEETYGTKLRDDVKKYIGTDGVNFRTVEAMLNRTDSRTNFGGNLEVAIETAKVDPEKGNRLMRSAVGSLNSDQISQMATDLQKVDGAKAPTADVIPANAAEAQRKELTLGLDIATSGRKPANETERAAYNAYQKAYVDRVISETPGLTDANRQVLGIMTQGVDHRSADDIKKMANIALGAGDLKMFGDAVNGDTPNAIAARKTLSADQDFVKQYNEKFVTNANQTQADVAKDLLSEGKVSIPTIIKGDSNILFGLLDNPKNIDLAASSSTPKEQKDFSAGKEIALANRQPANEQEAAQLAYYQKVQQAMTDAGMSKKQRDITEDEIAHGGKTLISRLAELDKPSTLGFIGGGHTTQEMMSTLENMTPADYNLLKDPAYKRDLLASTWNYETNEDVNRRMAQMIEAKAAAPNFEASQAIKRTVWEVYRDTQSGGATDKNLASAIASMSPADAAKYKSDADYRKRIDDIVENNLYNGAKDLAKSVLEQVAKTGKPAELSTLQQIQKNTMDGVSPLQQINLVEKLLADPKVREGLNKDWREQTDEQKKMRATIMDAIPTAVRPGQTLFQDGHVPIFDKIAYGVPRSQLYGDMARLPEDQRALFARNMSDSEKAILDNVVAQGGQERLEDRMRAIVVNGGSYKDIQGELAKLTTDEQKKALLNAYENKYHSNLSNDYIPLVDAADKVQYQTYLKPNGDGNQTAFEHAKTTDGLTRFAFDASAQTVERALQIEKGMLAEFQALHKQLPKEMQEKINTLITNAVEQNRAAPIEEIKALGKAAVDVAAVVATVYTLGGSAALAATIRAGETAAAVISRVAAERTAAAVLEREVAATTTNAVIDTAATRIAGGAVTEPLVAADRVATVAEPIVAADRTAAVVEPVVAADRTAAVVEPVVAADRTAAVVEPVVAADRTAAVVEPVVAADRTAAVVEPVVAA
;
A
#
# COMPACT_ATOMS: atom_id res chain seq x y z
N MET A 1 -28.73 72.27 38.40
CA MET A 1 -28.66 71.88 39.84
C MET A 1 -28.50 70.37 39.82
N ALA A 2 -27.36 69.80 40.23
CA ALA A 2 -26.89 69.68 41.61
C ALA A 2 -27.80 68.72 42.41
N ASP A 3 -27.30 67.69 43.10
CA ASP A 3 -26.01 67.66 43.80
C ASP A 3 -25.29 66.28 43.86
N LYS A 4 -24.00 66.32 44.26
CA LYS A 4 -23.06 65.31 44.87
C LYS A 4 -23.41 63.80 44.85
N VAL A 5 -22.51 62.83 44.60
CA VAL A 5 -21.03 62.70 44.60
C VAL A 5 -20.32 62.71 45.96
N GLU A 6 -19.90 61.52 46.43
CA GLU A 6 -18.54 61.17 46.92
C GLU A 6 -18.28 59.67 46.54
N LYS A 7 -17.21 59.32 45.79
CA LYS A 7 -15.82 58.92 46.18
C LYS A 7 -15.75 57.57 46.93
N THR A 8 -14.83 56.63 46.67
CA THR A 8 -13.61 56.55 45.79
C THR A 8 -13.36 55.04 45.46
N GLU A 9 -12.49 54.57 44.55
CA GLU A 9 -11.24 55.11 43.98
C GLU A 9 -10.90 54.59 42.54
N LYS A 10 -9.88 55.20 41.91
CA LYS A 10 -9.20 54.99 40.59
C LYS A 10 -9.43 53.63 39.87
N VAL A 11 -9.74 53.49 38.57
CA VAL A 11 -9.60 54.28 37.30
C VAL A 11 -8.23 54.22 36.60
N VAL A 12 -8.15 53.53 35.44
CA VAL A 12 -7.64 53.91 34.08
C VAL A 12 -7.45 52.64 33.19
N THR A 13 -7.66 52.76 31.87
CA THR A 13 -7.54 51.73 30.78
C THR A 13 -6.14 51.73 30.10
N PRO A 14 -5.82 51.05 28.96
CA PRO A 14 -6.50 50.04 28.11
C PRO A 14 -5.61 48.81 27.70
N VAL A 15 -6.02 48.05 26.66
CA VAL A 15 -5.22 47.27 25.67
C VAL A 15 -5.06 45.73 25.85
N ALA A 16 -5.58 45.02 24.82
CA ALA A 16 -5.19 43.74 24.14
C ALA A 16 -4.59 42.50 24.87
N ALA A 17 -4.74 41.37 24.16
CA ALA A 17 -4.24 40.01 24.45
C ALA A 17 -4.95 39.29 25.64
N ASP A 18 -5.00 37.95 25.70
CA ASP A 18 -4.34 36.96 24.82
C ASP A 18 -5.24 35.74 24.48
N ARG A 19 -4.84 34.95 23.47
CA ARG A 19 -5.37 33.60 23.24
C ARG A 19 -4.53 32.59 24.03
N PRO A 20 -5.09 31.49 24.55
CA PRO A 20 -4.28 30.42 25.11
C PRO A 20 -3.46 29.75 23.99
N VAL A 21 -2.17 30.08 23.91
CA VAL A 21 -1.20 29.35 23.09
C VAL A 21 -1.01 27.98 23.73
N VAL A 22 -1.55 26.94 23.09
CA VAL A 22 -1.27 25.55 23.46
C VAL A 22 0.14 25.24 22.99
N ASP A 23 1.08 25.11 23.93
CA ASP A 23 2.42 24.62 23.64
C ASP A 23 2.36 23.18 23.12
N MET A 24 2.62 23.01 21.83
CA MET A 24 2.58 21.70 21.16
C MET A 24 3.85 20.86 21.41
N THR A 25 4.85 21.37 22.13
CA THR A 25 6.15 20.68 22.32
C THR A 25 6.16 19.67 23.47
N LYS A 26 5.08 19.59 24.28
CA LYS A 26 4.97 18.65 25.42
C LYS A 26 3.63 17.91 25.43
N ARG A 27 3.51 16.88 24.58
CA ARG A 27 2.49 15.83 24.74
C ARG A 27 3.12 14.60 25.40
N ASP A 28 2.61 14.22 26.56
CA ASP A 28 2.94 12.95 27.21
C ASP A 28 2.08 11.81 26.58
N PRO A 29 2.70 10.76 26.01
CA PRO A 29 1.96 9.66 25.40
C PRO A 29 1.04 8.88 26.35
N ALA A 30 1.27 8.93 27.67
CA ALA A 30 0.53 8.10 28.63
C ALA A 30 -0.95 8.50 28.79
N VAL A 31 -1.29 9.77 28.57
CA VAL A 31 -2.59 10.35 28.99
C VAL A 31 -3.73 10.08 27.99
N ASP A 32 -3.42 9.88 26.70
CA ASP A 32 -4.45 9.70 25.65
C ASP A 32 -5.20 8.35 25.80
N THR A 33 -4.52 7.31 26.29
CA THR A 33 -5.08 5.96 26.47
C THR A 33 -6.33 5.95 27.37
N THR A 34 -6.32 6.72 28.46
CA THR A 34 -7.48 6.86 29.35
C THR A 34 -8.66 7.60 28.73
N ARG A 35 -8.41 8.52 27.79
CA ARG A 35 -9.48 9.19 27.07
C ARG A 35 -10.08 8.26 26.02
N ILE A 36 -9.25 7.60 25.22
CA ILE A 36 -9.68 6.62 24.22
C ILE A 36 -10.56 5.54 24.87
N ALA A 37 -10.19 5.04 26.06
CA ALA A 37 -11.01 4.09 26.81
C ALA A 37 -12.39 4.65 27.24
N ALA A 38 -12.46 5.94 27.61
CA ALA A 38 -13.72 6.58 27.99
C ALA A 38 -14.64 6.84 26.77
N ASP A 39 -14.08 7.37 25.68
CA ASP A 39 -14.81 7.59 24.43
C ASP A 39 -15.28 6.24 23.84
N THR A 40 -14.46 5.19 23.92
CA THR A 40 -14.84 3.80 23.54
C THR A 40 -16.01 3.28 24.41
N ALA A 41 -15.94 3.42 25.74
CA ALA A 41 -16.99 2.94 26.63
C ALA A 41 -18.34 3.64 26.40
N ASP A 42 -18.33 4.90 25.95
CA ASP A 42 -19.54 5.63 25.57
C ASP A 42 -20.09 5.21 24.19
N MET A 43 -19.24 4.80 23.25
CA MET A 43 -19.64 4.12 22.01
C MET A 43 -20.28 2.75 22.29
N THR A 44 -19.71 1.96 23.22
CA THR A 44 -20.30 0.68 23.66
C THR A 44 -21.69 0.90 24.28
N LYS A 45 -21.84 1.91 25.16
CA LYS A 45 -23.13 2.27 25.77
C LYS A 45 -24.19 2.76 24.78
N LYS A 46 -23.78 3.32 23.63
CA LYS A 46 -24.68 3.71 22.53
C LYS A 46 -25.05 2.55 21.60
N GLY A 47 -24.59 1.32 21.88
CA GLY A 47 -24.94 0.12 21.10
C GLY A 47 -24.47 0.20 19.66
N LEU A 48 -23.29 0.79 19.44
CA LEU A 48 -22.81 1.26 18.14
C LEU A 48 -21.76 0.36 17.46
N VAL A 49 -21.43 -0.81 18.01
CA VAL A 49 -20.36 -1.69 17.50
C VAL A 49 -20.94 -3.02 16.98
N THR A 50 -21.18 -3.09 15.66
CA THR A 50 -21.46 -4.33 14.91
C THR A 50 -21.03 -4.11 13.46
N ASN A 51 -20.21 -5.01 12.91
CA ASN A 51 -19.43 -4.84 11.68
C ASN A 51 -18.43 -3.66 11.75
N LEU A 52 -17.62 -3.48 10.70
CA LEU A 52 -16.69 -2.35 10.55
C LEU A 52 -17.48 -1.04 10.45
N THR A 53 -17.67 -0.36 11.58
CA THR A 53 -18.25 0.98 11.63
C THR A 53 -17.17 2.01 11.35
N LEU A 54 -16.82 2.14 10.07
CA LEU A 54 -16.24 3.37 9.53
C LEU A 54 -17.25 4.50 9.77
N THR A 55 -16.81 5.62 10.30
CA THR A 55 -17.72 6.66 10.81
C THR A 55 -18.23 7.58 9.70
N ASP A 56 -19.51 7.95 9.76
CA ASP A 56 -20.16 8.83 8.77
C ASP A 56 -19.59 10.26 8.83
N GLY A 57 -18.56 10.55 8.04
CA GLY A 57 -18.21 11.90 7.60
C GLY A 57 -17.49 12.79 8.60
N SER A 58 -16.27 12.40 9.00
CA SER A 58 -15.23 13.33 9.49
C SER A 58 -14.93 14.46 8.49
N ALA A 59 -14.96 14.15 7.19
CA ALA A 59 -14.62 15.06 6.11
C ALA A 59 -15.68 16.18 5.91
N PRO A 60 -15.26 17.44 5.65
CA PRO A 60 -16.19 18.55 5.47
C PRO A 60 -17.14 18.32 4.27
N PRO A 61 -18.38 18.83 4.31
CA PRO A 61 -19.33 18.70 3.21
C PRO A 61 -18.85 19.45 1.97
N ALA A 62 -19.35 19.07 0.79
CA ALA A 62 -19.17 19.84 -0.43
C ALA A 62 -19.83 21.23 -0.33
N THR A 63 -19.34 22.18 -1.13
CA THR A 63 -19.89 23.55 -1.16
C THR A 63 -21.24 23.61 -1.89
N PRO A 64 -22.13 24.56 -1.56
CA PRO A 64 -23.37 24.77 -2.31
C PRO A 64 -23.16 24.95 -3.81
N GLU A 65 -22.04 25.55 -4.20
CA GLU A 65 -21.62 25.80 -5.58
C GLU A 65 -21.21 24.50 -6.29
N ALA A 66 -20.43 23.64 -5.65
CA ALA A 66 -20.08 22.31 -6.18
C ALA A 66 -21.33 21.43 -6.34
N ILE A 67 -22.17 21.36 -5.29
CA ILE A 67 -23.45 20.62 -5.30
C ILE A 67 -24.41 21.12 -6.42
N ALA A 68 -24.42 22.42 -6.70
CA ALA A 68 -25.17 22.98 -7.83
C ALA A 68 -24.57 22.59 -9.19
N LYS A 69 -23.24 22.57 -9.31
CA LYS A 69 -22.54 22.15 -10.53
C LYS A 69 -22.70 20.65 -10.80
N ASP A 70 -22.70 19.82 -9.76
CA ASP A 70 -22.98 18.38 -9.86
C ASP A 70 -24.36 18.12 -10.45
N ALA A 71 -25.39 18.79 -9.91
CA ALA A 71 -26.75 18.69 -10.42
C ALA A 71 -26.85 19.11 -11.90
N GLU A 72 -26.11 20.16 -12.31
CA GLU A 72 -26.04 20.61 -13.70
C GLU A 72 -25.33 19.61 -14.62
N LEU A 73 -24.18 19.05 -14.20
CA LEU A 73 -23.41 18.08 -14.98
C LEU A 73 -24.17 16.74 -15.12
N ILE A 74 -24.86 16.30 -14.05
CA ILE A 74 -25.75 15.14 -14.09
C ILE A 74 -26.95 15.42 -15.01
N ARG A 75 -27.56 16.61 -14.95
CA ARG A 75 -28.63 16.99 -15.88
C ARG A 75 -28.16 16.93 -17.33
N LEU A 76 -26.99 17.51 -17.61
CA LEU A 76 -26.38 17.49 -18.94
C LEU A 76 -26.11 16.06 -19.41
N ALA A 77 -25.58 15.19 -18.55
CA ALA A 77 -25.32 13.78 -18.84
C ALA A 77 -26.61 13.01 -19.16
N LEU A 78 -27.68 13.23 -18.40
CA LEU A 78 -28.99 12.58 -18.62
C LEU A 78 -29.71 13.11 -19.88
N THR A 79 -29.54 14.38 -20.25
CA THR A 79 -30.35 15.02 -21.31
C THR A 79 -29.57 15.42 -22.57
N LYS A 80 -28.37 14.85 -22.80
CA LYS A 80 -27.48 15.22 -23.93
C LYS A 80 -28.26 15.37 -25.24
N THR A 81 -28.31 16.60 -25.74
CA THR A 81 -29.05 16.98 -26.96
C THR A 81 -28.12 17.55 -28.04
N SER A 82 -28.57 17.51 -29.28
CA SER A 82 -27.74 17.67 -30.48
C SER A 82 -27.21 19.09 -30.70
N TRP A 83 -25.90 19.24 -30.91
CA TRP A 83 -25.34 20.34 -31.70
C TRP A 83 -25.18 19.87 -33.15
N GLY A 84 -25.67 20.64 -34.13
CA GLY A 84 -25.46 20.33 -35.55
C GLY A 84 -26.30 19.19 -36.14
N GLY A 85 -27.33 18.70 -35.42
CA GLY A 85 -28.28 17.69 -35.91
C GLY A 85 -27.94 16.24 -35.58
N LEU A 86 -26.75 15.95 -35.07
CA LEU A 86 -26.39 14.64 -34.50
C LEU A 86 -26.95 14.53 -33.07
N LYS A 87 -27.93 13.65 -32.86
CA LYS A 87 -28.39 13.29 -31.51
C LYS A 87 -27.35 12.39 -30.84
N SER A 88 -26.81 12.83 -29.72
CA SER A 88 -26.06 11.99 -28.78
C SER A 88 -27.01 11.25 -27.85
N SER A 89 -26.57 10.11 -27.31
CA SER A 89 -27.26 9.40 -26.24
C SER A 89 -26.93 10.01 -24.87
N PRO A 90 -27.78 9.80 -23.84
CA PRO A 90 -27.44 10.01 -22.44
C PRO A 90 -26.18 9.24 -22.01
N ASP A 91 -25.51 9.74 -20.98
CA ASP A 91 -24.17 9.30 -20.55
C ASP A 91 -24.20 8.81 -19.09
N ALA A 92 -24.47 7.52 -18.91
CA ALA A 92 -24.55 6.90 -17.58
C ALA A 92 -23.21 6.93 -16.84
N GLU A 93 -22.09 6.70 -17.54
CA GLU A 93 -20.75 6.72 -16.95
C GLU A 93 -20.37 8.10 -16.39
N ALA A 94 -20.83 9.19 -16.99
CA ALA A 94 -20.65 10.53 -16.44
C ALA A 94 -21.46 10.77 -15.15
N VAL A 95 -22.64 10.14 -15.01
CA VAL A 95 -23.43 10.19 -13.76
C VAL A 95 -22.76 9.35 -12.67
N GLU A 96 -22.30 8.13 -12.99
CA GLU A 96 -21.51 7.30 -12.06
C GLU A 96 -20.27 8.05 -11.55
N ARG A 97 -19.46 8.64 -12.44
CA ARG A 97 -18.22 9.37 -12.10
C ARG A 97 -18.42 10.60 -11.21
N ILE A 98 -19.62 11.19 -11.19
CA ILE A 98 -19.95 12.32 -10.31
C ILE A 98 -20.40 11.82 -8.93
N LEU A 99 -21.22 10.77 -8.87
CA LEU A 99 -21.84 10.30 -7.63
C LEU A 99 -20.95 9.36 -6.79
N ASP A 100 -20.10 8.56 -7.43
CA ASP A 100 -19.23 7.58 -6.76
C ASP A 100 -18.21 8.19 -5.77
N PRO A 101 -17.42 9.23 -6.12
CA PRO A 101 -16.41 9.77 -5.20
C PRO A 101 -16.99 10.69 -4.10
N LYS A 102 -18.28 11.02 -4.16
CA LYS A 102 -18.95 11.87 -3.16
C LYS A 102 -19.37 11.04 -1.94
N ASN A 103 -19.79 11.71 -0.88
CA ASN A 103 -20.27 11.03 0.34
C ASN A 103 -21.81 11.07 0.42
N ALA A 104 -22.45 10.33 1.32
CA ALA A 104 -23.90 10.12 1.36
C ALA A 104 -24.66 11.42 1.64
N LYS A 105 -24.08 12.28 2.47
CA LYS A 105 -24.59 13.63 2.74
C LYS A 105 -24.50 14.52 1.50
N ASP A 106 -23.41 14.45 0.75
CA ASP A 106 -23.24 15.22 -0.48
C ASP A 106 -24.14 14.66 -1.60
N ARG A 107 -24.27 13.33 -1.77
CA ARG A 107 -25.23 12.70 -2.69
C ARG A 107 -26.66 13.16 -2.40
N ALA A 108 -27.09 13.14 -1.14
CA ALA A 108 -28.40 13.65 -0.74
C ALA A 108 -28.58 15.16 -0.99
N ALA A 109 -27.50 15.95 -0.85
CA ALA A 109 -27.51 17.37 -1.21
C ALA A 109 -27.62 17.58 -2.74
N VAL A 110 -26.97 16.75 -3.56
CA VAL A 110 -27.14 16.74 -5.02
C VAL A 110 -28.55 16.33 -5.42
N GLU A 111 -29.13 15.27 -4.85
CA GLU A 111 -30.53 14.87 -5.13
C GLU A 111 -31.51 16.02 -4.84
N LYS A 112 -31.39 16.64 -3.66
CA LYS A 112 -32.20 17.80 -3.28
C LYS A 112 -31.96 18.98 -4.22
N LYS A 113 -30.71 19.30 -4.54
CA LYS A 113 -30.40 20.46 -5.39
C LYS A 113 -30.87 20.28 -6.83
N TYR A 114 -30.81 19.07 -7.34
CA TYR A 114 -31.38 18.70 -8.64
C TYR A 114 -32.91 18.91 -8.64
N GLU A 115 -33.63 18.44 -7.61
CA GLU A 115 -35.09 18.65 -7.49
C GLU A 115 -35.46 20.14 -7.37
N GLU A 116 -34.72 20.92 -6.56
CA GLU A 116 -34.88 22.38 -6.46
C GLU A 116 -34.63 23.13 -7.78
N THR A 117 -33.72 22.65 -8.62
CA THR A 117 -33.28 23.35 -9.84
C THR A 117 -34.05 22.91 -11.10
N TYR A 118 -34.54 21.67 -11.16
CA TYR A 118 -35.22 21.12 -12.34
C TYR A 118 -36.68 20.70 -12.12
N GLY A 119 -37.23 20.85 -10.90
CA GLY A 119 -38.62 20.50 -10.58
C GLY A 119 -38.97 19.03 -10.78
N THR A 120 -37.95 18.17 -10.82
CA THR A 120 -38.01 16.74 -11.11
C THR A 120 -36.97 16.04 -10.24
N LYS A 121 -37.29 14.88 -9.66
CA LYS A 121 -36.34 14.14 -8.83
C LYS A 121 -35.24 13.53 -9.68
N LEU A 122 -34.03 13.49 -9.15
CA LEU A 122 -32.90 12.88 -9.85
C LEU A 122 -33.22 11.43 -10.24
N ARG A 123 -33.74 10.62 -9.31
CA ARG A 123 -34.09 9.21 -9.55
C ARG A 123 -35.13 9.03 -10.65
N ASP A 124 -36.16 9.88 -10.71
CA ASP A 124 -37.20 9.82 -11.74
C ASP A 124 -36.62 10.10 -13.13
N ASP A 125 -35.73 11.09 -13.25
CA ASP A 125 -35.05 11.40 -14.51
C ASP A 125 -33.98 10.36 -14.88
N VAL A 126 -33.21 9.81 -13.93
CA VAL A 126 -32.30 8.68 -14.17
C VAL A 126 -33.09 7.49 -14.75
N LYS A 127 -34.20 7.12 -14.11
CA LYS A 127 -35.10 6.03 -14.55
C LYS A 127 -35.67 6.27 -15.95
N LYS A 128 -35.98 7.53 -16.27
CA LYS A 128 -36.56 7.98 -17.55
C LYS A 128 -35.55 8.11 -18.69
N TYR A 129 -34.32 8.54 -18.43
CA TYR A 129 -33.31 8.83 -19.47
C TYR A 129 -32.28 7.71 -19.66
N ILE A 130 -31.90 6.98 -18.61
CA ILE A 130 -30.95 5.85 -18.69
C ILE A 130 -31.49 4.51 -18.15
N GLY A 131 -32.67 4.48 -17.54
CA GLY A 131 -33.28 3.25 -17.01
C GLY A 131 -33.85 2.27 -18.03
N THR A 132 -33.60 2.44 -19.33
CA THR A 132 -34.18 1.61 -20.40
C THR A 132 -33.70 0.16 -20.41
N ASP A 133 -32.55 -0.13 -19.78
CA ASP A 133 -31.99 -1.48 -19.60
C ASP A 133 -32.09 -2.00 -18.14
N GLY A 134 -32.66 -1.21 -17.23
CA GLY A 134 -32.68 -1.49 -15.78
C GLY A 134 -31.31 -1.31 -15.09
N VAL A 135 -30.25 -1.87 -15.67
CA VAL A 135 -28.87 -1.93 -15.12
C VAL A 135 -28.32 -0.55 -14.79
N ASN A 136 -28.42 0.42 -15.71
CA ASN A 136 -27.89 1.76 -15.50
C ASN A 136 -28.66 2.51 -14.40
N PHE A 137 -29.99 2.36 -14.33
CA PHE A 137 -30.81 2.93 -13.27
C PHE A 137 -30.49 2.31 -11.90
N ARG A 138 -30.44 0.97 -11.79
CA ARG A 138 -30.09 0.29 -10.52
C ARG A 138 -28.67 0.61 -10.07
N THR A 139 -27.73 0.83 -10.99
CA THR A 139 -26.36 1.21 -10.62
C THR A 139 -26.32 2.59 -9.97
N VAL A 140 -26.99 3.58 -10.56
CA VAL A 140 -27.09 4.93 -9.99
C VAL A 140 -27.92 4.92 -8.70
N GLU A 141 -29.01 4.14 -8.62
CA GLU A 141 -29.79 3.96 -7.40
C GLU A 141 -28.96 3.32 -6.27
N ALA A 142 -28.14 2.32 -6.58
CA ALA A 142 -27.24 1.67 -5.63
C ALA A 142 -26.19 2.66 -5.08
N MET A 143 -25.63 3.53 -5.94
CA MET A 143 -24.72 4.60 -5.50
C MET A 143 -25.44 5.63 -4.62
N LEU A 144 -26.63 6.11 -5.00
CA LEU A 144 -27.41 7.06 -4.21
C LEU A 144 -27.82 6.49 -2.84
N ASN A 145 -28.11 5.18 -2.76
CA ASN A 145 -28.44 4.47 -1.52
C ASN A 145 -27.22 4.00 -0.70
N ARG A 146 -25.97 4.22 -1.17
CA ARG A 146 -24.75 3.75 -0.51
C ARG A 146 -24.45 4.56 0.77
N THR A 147 -24.20 3.87 1.88
CA THR A 147 -23.61 4.44 3.10
C THR A 147 -22.11 4.66 2.89
N ASP A 148 -21.51 5.65 3.55
CA ASP A 148 -20.11 5.98 3.26
C ASP A 148 -19.14 4.89 3.73
N SER A 149 -18.08 4.72 2.92
CA SER A 149 -17.04 3.69 3.06
C SER A 149 -17.56 2.24 3.11
N ARG A 150 -18.84 2.00 2.80
CA ARG A 150 -19.50 0.70 2.89
C ARG A 150 -20.15 0.29 1.57
N THR A 151 -20.06 -0.99 1.26
CA THR A 151 -20.71 -1.59 0.08
C THR A 151 -22.22 -1.59 0.24
N ASN A 152 -22.94 -1.17 -0.81
CA ASN A 152 -24.39 -1.36 -0.88
C ASN A 152 -24.67 -2.77 -1.42
N PHE A 153 -24.64 -3.77 -0.53
CA PHE A 153 -24.72 -5.18 -0.93
C PHE A 153 -26.03 -5.50 -1.65
N GLY A 154 -27.16 -4.95 -1.20
CA GLY A 154 -28.46 -5.12 -1.85
C GLY A 154 -28.52 -4.45 -3.22
N GLY A 155 -27.99 -3.23 -3.34
CA GLY A 155 -27.89 -2.51 -4.62
C GLY A 155 -27.02 -3.25 -5.65
N ASN A 156 -25.89 -3.81 -5.22
CA ASN A 156 -25.01 -4.61 -6.10
C ASN A 156 -25.71 -5.91 -6.55
N LEU A 157 -26.49 -6.55 -5.68
CA LEU A 157 -27.31 -7.69 -6.07
C LEU A 157 -28.42 -7.29 -7.07
N GLU A 158 -29.11 -6.16 -6.88
CA GLU A 158 -30.10 -5.65 -7.86
C GLU A 158 -29.48 -5.30 -9.22
N VAL A 159 -28.27 -4.70 -9.25
CA VAL A 159 -27.52 -4.48 -10.50
C VAL A 159 -27.23 -5.80 -11.21
N ALA A 160 -26.86 -6.84 -10.47
CA ALA A 160 -26.63 -8.17 -11.03
C ALA A 160 -27.94 -8.84 -11.52
N ILE A 161 -29.05 -8.63 -10.82
CA ILE A 161 -30.40 -9.13 -11.15
C ILE A 161 -30.94 -8.46 -12.43
N GLU A 162 -30.83 -7.14 -12.58
CA GLU A 162 -31.18 -6.48 -13.85
C GLU A 162 -30.26 -6.93 -14.98
N THR A 163 -28.97 -7.09 -14.71
CA THR A 163 -28.03 -7.61 -15.71
C THR A 163 -28.46 -9.01 -16.17
N ALA A 164 -28.95 -9.87 -15.28
CA ALA A 164 -29.41 -11.23 -15.62
C ALA A 164 -30.65 -11.27 -16.54
N LYS A 165 -31.41 -10.17 -16.63
CA LYS A 165 -32.55 -10.04 -17.56
C LYS A 165 -32.12 -9.67 -18.98
N VAL A 166 -30.95 -9.05 -19.14
CA VAL A 166 -30.40 -8.56 -20.42
C VAL A 166 -29.31 -9.50 -20.95
N ASP A 167 -28.38 -9.89 -20.08
CA ASP A 167 -27.33 -10.88 -20.28
C ASP A 167 -27.38 -11.89 -19.11
N PRO A 168 -28.10 -13.01 -19.27
CA PRO A 168 -28.22 -14.03 -18.24
C PRO A 168 -26.88 -14.59 -17.78
N GLU A 169 -25.87 -14.70 -18.66
CA GLU A 169 -24.58 -15.25 -18.22
C GLU A 169 -23.82 -14.25 -17.35
N LYS A 170 -23.72 -12.98 -17.80
CA LYS A 170 -23.06 -11.92 -17.03
C LYS A 170 -23.78 -11.67 -15.71
N GLY A 171 -25.11 -11.60 -15.71
CA GLY A 171 -25.89 -11.43 -14.49
C GLY A 171 -25.68 -12.57 -13.49
N ASN A 172 -25.69 -13.84 -13.96
CA ASN A 172 -25.38 -14.99 -13.11
C ASN A 172 -23.97 -14.90 -12.50
N ARG A 173 -22.96 -14.47 -13.27
CA ARG A 173 -21.60 -14.19 -12.75
C ARG A 173 -21.58 -13.07 -11.71
N LEU A 174 -22.27 -11.95 -11.97
CA LEU A 174 -22.35 -10.82 -11.05
C LEU A 174 -23.09 -11.15 -9.76
N MET A 175 -24.13 -12.00 -9.80
CA MET A 175 -24.83 -12.45 -8.60
C MET A 175 -23.89 -13.28 -7.71
N ARG A 176 -23.14 -14.23 -8.28
CA ARG A 176 -22.10 -14.97 -7.54
C ARG A 176 -21.03 -14.03 -6.99
N SER A 177 -20.66 -12.99 -7.75
CA SER A 177 -19.73 -11.95 -7.31
C SER A 177 -20.26 -11.08 -6.16
N ALA A 178 -21.57 -10.84 -6.10
CA ALA A 178 -22.20 -10.01 -5.06
C ALA A 178 -22.34 -10.73 -3.71
N VAL A 179 -22.51 -12.06 -3.70
CA VAL A 179 -22.62 -12.87 -2.46
C VAL A 179 -21.36 -13.64 -2.09
N GLY A 180 -20.50 -13.95 -3.06
CA GLY A 180 -19.46 -15.00 -2.94
C GLY A 180 -18.35 -14.71 -1.93
N SER A 181 -18.09 -13.44 -1.62
CA SER A 181 -17.09 -12.99 -0.64
C SER A 181 -17.68 -12.62 0.73
N LEU A 182 -19.00 -12.73 0.95
CA LEU A 182 -19.67 -12.15 2.12
C LEU A 182 -19.87 -13.13 3.29
N ASN A 183 -20.00 -12.59 4.51
CA ASN A 183 -20.35 -13.29 5.74
C ASN A 183 -21.83 -13.15 6.13
N SER A 184 -22.28 -13.87 7.17
CA SER A 184 -23.69 -13.88 7.64
C SER A 184 -24.29 -12.49 7.88
N ASP A 185 -23.49 -11.58 8.43
CA ASP A 185 -23.95 -10.26 8.86
C ASP A 185 -23.98 -9.28 7.67
N GLN A 186 -23.14 -9.50 6.65
CA GLN A 186 -23.20 -8.80 5.37
C GLN A 186 -24.33 -9.32 4.47
N ILE A 187 -24.66 -10.61 4.48
CA ILE A 187 -25.88 -11.13 3.84
C ILE A 187 -27.13 -10.54 4.53
N SER A 188 -27.09 -10.36 5.85
CA SER A 188 -28.18 -9.71 6.60
C SER A 188 -28.28 -8.21 6.32
N GLN A 189 -27.13 -7.54 6.07
CA GLN A 189 -27.10 -6.17 5.55
C GLN A 189 -27.63 -6.12 4.11
N MET A 190 -27.30 -7.08 3.24
CA MET A 190 -27.81 -7.18 1.86
C MET A 190 -29.34 -7.23 1.84
N ALA A 191 -29.97 -8.06 2.68
CA ALA A 191 -31.43 -8.07 2.85
C ALA A 191 -31.98 -6.70 3.28
N THR A 192 -31.33 -6.07 4.26
CA THR A 192 -31.69 -4.74 4.77
C THR A 192 -31.53 -3.64 3.72
N ASP A 193 -30.62 -3.80 2.76
CA ASP A 193 -30.38 -2.85 1.67
C ASP A 193 -31.35 -3.07 0.51
N LEU A 194 -31.65 -4.33 0.14
CA LEU A 194 -32.71 -4.68 -0.81
C LEU A 194 -34.05 -4.07 -0.39
N GLN A 195 -34.37 -4.09 0.90
CA GLN A 195 -35.60 -3.53 1.47
C GLN A 195 -35.72 -1.99 1.32
N LYS A 196 -34.68 -1.29 0.84
CA LYS A 196 -34.66 0.16 0.55
C LYS A 196 -34.77 0.51 -0.95
N VAL A 197 -34.81 -0.49 -1.83
CA VAL A 197 -34.79 -0.32 -3.28
C VAL A 197 -36.19 0.01 -3.82
N ASP A 198 -36.29 0.86 -4.85
CA ASP A 198 -37.57 1.16 -5.48
C ASP A 198 -38.22 -0.09 -6.06
N GLY A 199 -39.47 -0.35 -5.65
CA GLY A 199 -40.22 -1.57 -5.96
C GLY A 199 -39.95 -2.79 -5.06
N ALA A 200 -39.14 -2.67 -4.01
CA ALA A 200 -38.82 -3.79 -3.12
C ALA A 200 -40.05 -4.39 -2.42
N LYS A 201 -40.01 -5.71 -2.18
CA LYS A 201 -41.01 -6.43 -1.38
C LYS A 201 -40.76 -6.17 0.10
N ALA A 202 -41.79 -5.79 0.86
CA ALA A 202 -41.71 -5.67 2.31
C ALA A 202 -41.36 -7.02 2.98
N PRO A 203 -40.75 -7.03 4.18
CA PRO A 203 -40.59 -8.25 4.98
C PRO A 203 -41.96 -8.87 5.32
N THR A 204 -42.20 -10.10 4.86
CA THR A 204 -43.50 -10.77 4.95
C THR A 204 -43.37 -12.26 5.30
N ALA A 205 -44.44 -12.83 5.85
CA ALA A 205 -44.47 -14.22 6.33
C ALA A 205 -44.43 -15.28 5.23
N ASP A 206 -44.66 -14.92 3.97
CA ASP A 206 -44.55 -15.81 2.80
C ASP A 206 -43.07 -16.11 2.42
N VAL A 207 -42.11 -15.44 3.06
CA VAL A 207 -40.68 -15.83 3.05
C VAL A 207 -40.46 -17.12 3.86
N ILE A 208 -41.33 -17.45 4.82
CA ILE A 208 -41.21 -18.66 5.66
C ILE A 208 -41.74 -19.87 4.87
N PRO A 209 -40.93 -20.89 4.56
CA PRO A 209 -41.39 -22.02 3.74
C PRO A 209 -42.50 -22.81 4.45
N ALA A 210 -43.62 -23.06 3.77
CA ALA A 210 -44.76 -23.77 4.35
C ALA A 210 -44.39 -25.18 4.87
N ASN A 211 -43.43 -25.83 4.24
CA ASN A 211 -42.88 -27.14 4.57
C ASN A 211 -41.68 -27.12 5.55
N ALA A 212 -41.23 -25.96 6.03
CA ALA A 212 -40.12 -25.87 6.98
C ALA A 212 -40.39 -26.63 8.29
N ALA A 213 -39.33 -27.15 8.91
CA ALA A 213 -39.44 -27.87 10.18
C ALA A 213 -39.97 -26.96 11.31
N GLU A 214 -40.57 -27.51 12.37
CA GLU A 214 -41.17 -26.68 13.43
C GLU A 214 -40.16 -25.76 14.13
N ALA A 215 -38.93 -26.23 14.38
CA ALA A 215 -37.85 -25.41 14.91
C ALA A 215 -37.49 -24.25 13.95
N GLN A 216 -37.28 -24.56 12.67
CA GLN A 216 -36.96 -23.58 11.62
C GLN A 216 -38.09 -22.55 11.43
N ARG A 217 -39.37 -22.97 11.53
CA ARG A 217 -40.50 -22.04 11.47
C ARG A 217 -40.51 -21.10 12.68
N LYS A 218 -40.21 -21.58 13.90
CA LYS A 218 -40.09 -20.72 15.09
C LYS A 218 -38.95 -19.72 14.97
N GLU A 219 -37.79 -20.18 14.50
CA GLU A 219 -36.62 -19.34 14.22
C GLU A 219 -36.91 -18.25 13.18
N LEU A 220 -37.43 -18.62 12.00
CA LEU A 220 -37.80 -17.65 10.95
C LEU A 220 -38.94 -16.71 11.37
N THR A 221 -39.86 -17.15 12.23
CA THR A 221 -40.92 -16.28 12.79
C THR A 221 -40.34 -15.24 13.76
N LEU A 222 -39.38 -15.63 14.60
CA LEU A 222 -38.65 -14.70 15.47
C LEU A 222 -37.81 -13.71 14.65
N GLY A 223 -37.14 -14.17 13.59
CA GLY A 223 -36.42 -13.29 12.66
C GLY A 223 -37.34 -12.29 11.95
N LEU A 224 -38.54 -12.71 11.55
CA LEU A 224 -39.57 -11.84 10.98
C LEU A 224 -40.07 -10.78 11.98
N ASP A 225 -40.30 -11.14 13.26
CA ASP A 225 -40.65 -10.18 14.33
C ASP A 225 -39.57 -9.09 14.47
N ILE A 226 -38.31 -9.49 14.56
CA ILE A 226 -37.17 -8.56 14.67
C ILE A 226 -37.09 -7.65 13.43
N ALA A 227 -37.20 -8.23 12.22
CA ALA A 227 -37.11 -7.48 10.96
C ALA A 227 -38.27 -6.50 10.75
N THR A 228 -39.51 -6.90 11.08
CA THR A 228 -40.71 -6.05 10.91
C THR A 228 -40.87 -5.00 12.01
N SER A 229 -40.38 -5.25 13.22
CA SER A 229 -40.35 -4.26 14.30
C SER A 229 -39.18 -3.27 14.21
N GLY A 230 -38.17 -3.55 13.36
CA GLY A 230 -36.98 -2.70 13.18
C GLY A 230 -36.05 -2.64 14.40
N ARG A 231 -36.24 -3.52 15.40
CA ARG A 231 -35.41 -3.58 16.61
C ARG A 231 -34.08 -4.30 16.33
N LYS A 232 -33.03 -3.93 17.06
CA LYS A 232 -31.79 -4.75 17.06
C LYS A 232 -32.05 -6.07 17.80
N PRO A 233 -31.43 -7.19 17.39
CA PRO A 233 -31.38 -8.42 18.19
C PRO A 233 -30.77 -8.17 19.57
N ALA A 234 -31.38 -8.69 20.63
CA ALA A 234 -30.94 -8.49 22.01
C ALA A 234 -29.90 -9.53 22.49
N ASN A 235 -29.74 -10.64 21.76
CA ASN A 235 -28.83 -11.74 22.10
C ASN A 235 -28.46 -12.56 20.85
N GLU A 236 -27.58 -13.55 21.00
CA GLU A 236 -27.09 -14.37 19.88
C GLU A 236 -28.19 -15.24 19.23
N THR A 237 -29.15 -15.75 20.01
CA THR A 237 -30.27 -16.55 19.48
C THR A 237 -31.20 -15.68 18.62
N GLU A 238 -31.50 -14.46 19.07
CA GLU A 238 -32.22 -13.48 18.24
C GLU A 238 -31.41 -13.06 17.01
N ARG A 239 -30.08 -12.95 17.11
CA ARG A 239 -29.23 -12.61 15.96
C ARG A 239 -29.19 -13.75 14.93
N ALA A 240 -29.09 -14.99 15.37
CA ALA A 240 -29.18 -16.16 14.50
C ALA A 240 -30.56 -16.22 13.79
N ALA A 241 -31.65 -16.03 14.53
CA ALA A 241 -33.00 -15.99 13.97
C ALA A 241 -33.20 -14.86 12.95
N TYR A 242 -32.71 -13.65 13.26
CA TYR A 242 -32.73 -12.50 12.35
C TYR A 242 -31.91 -12.77 11.08
N ASN A 243 -30.67 -13.24 11.22
CA ASN A 243 -29.80 -13.57 10.10
C ASN A 243 -30.40 -14.69 9.22
N ALA A 244 -31.03 -15.72 9.83
CA ALA A 244 -31.70 -16.79 9.12
C ALA A 244 -32.91 -16.28 8.30
N TYR A 245 -33.71 -15.37 8.87
CA TYR A 245 -34.81 -14.73 8.14
C TYR A 245 -34.30 -13.83 7.00
N GLN A 246 -33.29 -13.01 7.25
CA GLN A 246 -32.71 -12.13 6.23
C GLN A 246 -32.03 -12.92 5.10
N LYS A 247 -31.39 -14.06 5.40
CA LYS A 247 -30.93 -15.02 4.38
C LYS A 247 -32.11 -15.54 3.55
N ALA A 248 -33.19 -16.00 4.19
CA ALA A 248 -34.36 -16.50 3.48
C ALA A 248 -35.02 -15.44 2.57
N TYR A 249 -34.98 -14.16 2.96
CA TYR A 249 -35.40 -13.03 2.12
C TYR A 249 -34.49 -12.87 0.88
N VAL A 250 -33.15 -12.93 1.04
CA VAL A 250 -32.19 -12.87 -0.08
C VAL A 250 -32.31 -14.09 -1.00
N ASP A 251 -32.40 -15.30 -0.43
CA ASP A 251 -32.63 -16.56 -1.16
C ASP A 251 -33.89 -16.47 -2.02
N ARG A 252 -34.98 -15.87 -1.48
CA ARG A 252 -36.22 -15.64 -2.23
C ARG A 252 -35.99 -14.72 -3.43
N VAL A 253 -35.40 -13.54 -3.22
CA VAL A 253 -35.13 -12.55 -4.29
C VAL A 253 -34.29 -13.16 -5.41
N ILE A 254 -33.26 -13.94 -5.05
CA ILE A 254 -32.45 -14.70 -6.01
C ILE A 254 -33.30 -15.78 -6.71
N SER A 255 -34.12 -16.54 -5.98
CA SER A 255 -34.94 -17.62 -6.57
C SER A 255 -36.01 -17.13 -7.56
N GLU A 256 -36.58 -15.95 -7.32
CA GLU A 256 -37.58 -15.29 -8.16
C GLU A 256 -36.96 -14.59 -9.40
N THR A 257 -35.63 -14.46 -9.46
CA THR A 257 -34.94 -13.73 -10.54
C THR A 257 -35.02 -14.48 -11.89
N PRO A 258 -35.41 -13.80 -13.00
CA PRO A 258 -35.34 -14.36 -14.35
C PRO A 258 -33.89 -14.60 -14.81
N GLY A 259 -33.67 -15.58 -15.68
CA GLY A 259 -32.35 -15.84 -16.27
C GLY A 259 -31.42 -16.74 -15.45
N LEU A 260 -31.76 -17.11 -14.21
CA LEU A 260 -30.97 -18.11 -13.47
C LEU A 260 -31.12 -19.50 -14.07
N THR A 261 -29.98 -20.13 -14.35
CA THR A 261 -29.89 -21.58 -14.48
C THR A 261 -30.06 -22.23 -13.09
N ASP A 262 -30.57 -23.45 -13.03
CA ASP A 262 -30.78 -24.12 -11.73
C ASP A 262 -29.48 -24.42 -10.99
N ALA A 263 -28.37 -24.58 -11.72
CA ALA A 263 -27.03 -24.64 -11.15
C ALA A 263 -26.66 -23.34 -10.39
N ASN A 264 -26.93 -22.16 -10.98
CA ASN A 264 -26.74 -20.89 -10.28
C ASN A 264 -27.69 -20.75 -9.08
N ARG A 265 -28.97 -21.17 -9.16
CA ARG A 265 -29.87 -21.16 -7.99
C ARG A 265 -29.29 -21.96 -6.82
N GLN A 266 -28.80 -23.18 -7.09
CA GLN A 266 -28.24 -24.06 -6.07
C GLN A 266 -26.94 -23.51 -5.48
N VAL A 267 -26.02 -23.01 -6.31
CA VAL A 267 -24.75 -22.41 -5.84
C VAL A 267 -25.00 -21.13 -5.03
N LEU A 268 -25.88 -20.25 -5.50
CA LEU A 268 -26.20 -19.01 -4.78
C LEU A 268 -26.85 -19.27 -3.42
N GLY A 269 -27.79 -20.22 -3.32
CA GLY A 269 -28.41 -20.61 -2.05
C GLY A 269 -27.44 -21.22 -1.01
N ILE A 270 -26.28 -21.70 -1.47
CA ILE A 270 -25.14 -22.09 -0.62
C ILE A 270 -24.26 -20.87 -0.30
N MET A 271 -23.94 -20.02 -1.26
CA MET A 271 -23.12 -18.81 -1.04
C MET A 271 -23.75 -17.85 -0.02
N THR A 272 -25.07 -17.67 -0.05
CA THR A 272 -25.81 -16.83 0.92
C THR A 272 -25.78 -17.34 2.37
N GLN A 273 -25.19 -18.52 2.65
CA GLN A 273 -24.90 -18.93 4.03
C GLN A 273 -23.82 -18.05 4.70
N GLY A 274 -22.96 -17.42 3.88
CA GLY A 274 -21.79 -16.69 4.34
C GLY A 274 -20.50 -17.51 4.27
N VAL A 275 -19.35 -16.86 4.07
CA VAL A 275 -18.00 -17.47 4.14
C VAL A 275 -17.70 -18.08 5.52
N ASP A 276 -18.35 -17.56 6.56
CA ASP A 276 -18.21 -17.97 7.96
C ASP A 276 -19.05 -19.21 8.34
N HIS A 277 -20.02 -19.61 7.50
CA HIS A 277 -20.81 -20.83 7.69
C HIS A 277 -20.62 -21.90 6.61
N ARG A 278 -20.11 -21.57 5.41
CA ARG A 278 -19.83 -22.55 4.35
C ARG A 278 -18.73 -23.53 4.75
N SER A 279 -19.07 -24.81 4.88
CA SER A 279 -18.11 -25.88 5.15
C SER A 279 -17.33 -26.31 3.88
N ALA A 280 -16.26 -27.08 4.07
CA ALA A 280 -15.57 -27.75 2.95
C ALA A 280 -16.51 -28.69 2.16
N ASP A 281 -17.53 -29.28 2.79
CA ASP A 281 -18.54 -30.09 2.09
C ASP A 281 -19.47 -29.23 1.23
N ASP A 282 -19.78 -28.00 1.65
CA ASP A 282 -20.60 -27.06 0.86
C ASP A 282 -19.83 -26.52 -0.35
N ILE A 283 -18.52 -26.30 -0.20
CA ILE A 283 -17.63 -25.99 -1.32
C ILE A 283 -17.57 -27.17 -2.31
N LYS A 284 -17.45 -28.41 -1.83
CA LYS A 284 -17.53 -29.60 -2.70
C LYS A 284 -18.88 -29.73 -3.41
N LYS A 285 -20.01 -29.40 -2.75
CA LYS A 285 -21.34 -29.38 -3.40
C LYS A 285 -21.37 -28.36 -4.54
N MET A 286 -20.96 -27.11 -4.29
CA MET A 286 -20.90 -26.07 -5.34
C MET A 286 -20.00 -26.46 -6.51
N ALA A 287 -18.82 -27.04 -6.23
CA ALA A 287 -17.88 -27.53 -7.24
C ALA A 287 -18.48 -28.65 -8.11
N ASN A 288 -19.23 -29.59 -7.53
CA ASN A 288 -19.91 -30.65 -8.27
C ASN A 288 -21.08 -30.12 -9.11
N ILE A 289 -21.85 -29.13 -8.61
CA ILE A 289 -22.90 -28.46 -9.37
C ILE A 289 -22.31 -27.74 -10.59
N ALA A 290 -21.18 -27.04 -10.42
CA ALA A 290 -20.47 -26.36 -11.49
C ALA A 290 -19.90 -27.33 -12.55
N LEU A 291 -19.34 -28.47 -12.12
CA LEU A 291 -18.88 -29.53 -13.02
C LEU A 291 -20.03 -30.14 -13.84
N GLY A 292 -21.17 -30.43 -13.19
CA GLY A 292 -22.38 -30.91 -13.85
C GLY A 292 -22.86 -29.92 -14.93
N ALA A 293 -22.95 -28.63 -14.58
CA ALA A 293 -23.30 -27.56 -15.50
C ALA A 293 -22.27 -27.37 -16.64
N GLY A 294 -20.98 -27.52 -16.36
CA GLY A 294 -19.90 -27.13 -17.28
C GLY A 294 -19.53 -25.65 -17.22
N ASP A 295 -19.82 -24.96 -16.13
CA ASP A 295 -19.41 -23.57 -15.91
C ASP A 295 -18.09 -23.54 -15.13
N LEU A 296 -16.97 -23.40 -15.84
CA LEU A 296 -15.63 -23.33 -15.23
C LEU A 296 -15.44 -22.06 -14.38
N LYS A 297 -16.12 -20.95 -14.72
CA LYS A 297 -16.13 -19.74 -13.87
C LYS A 297 -16.89 -20.01 -12.57
N MET A 298 -18.02 -20.74 -12.60
CA MET A 298 -18.75 -21.15 -11.39
C MET A 298 -17.93 -22.10 -10.52
N PHE A 299 -17.17 -22.99 -11.13
CA PHE A 299 -16.25 -23.85 -10.42
C PHE A 299 -15.17 -23.01 -9.71
N GLY A 300 -14.55 -22.05 -10.42
CA GLY A 300 -13.64 -21.07 -9.84
C GLY A 300 -14.27 -20.28 -8.68
N ASP A 301 -15.40 -19.59 -8.91
CA ASP A 301 -16.16 -18.85 -7.89
C ASP A 301 -16.49 -19.71 -6.64
N ALA A 302 -16.65 -21.02 -6.80
CA ALA A 302 -16.92 -21.95 -5.71
C ALA A 302 -15.68 -22.34 -4.88
N VAL A 303 -14.52 -22.52 -5.52
CA VAL A 303 -13.29 -23.05 -4.87
C VAL A 303 -12.18 -22.01 -4.64
N ASN A 304 -12.44 -20.75 -4.98
CA ASN A 304 -11.51 -19.63 -4.87
C ASN A 304 -11.08 -19.27 -3.43
N GLY A 305 -9.94 -18.59 -3.32
CA GLY A 305 -9.34 -18.13 -2.07
C GLY A 305 -8.59 -19.21 -1.32
N ASP A 306 -7.72 -18.82 -0.39
CA ASP A 306 -6.90 -19.75 0.40
C ASP A 306 -7.46 -19.95 1.82
N THR A 307 -8.79 -19.82 1.98
CA THR A 307 -9.48 -20.15 3.22
C THR A 307 -9.28 -21.63 3.60
N PRO A 308 -9.24 -21.99 4.90
CA PRO A 308 -9.05 -23.38 5.32
C PRO A 308 -10.06 -24.36 4.72
N ASN A 309 -11.33 -23.95 4.59
CA ASN A 309 -12.38 -24.77 3.99
C ASN A 309 -12.23 -24.93 2.48
N ALA A 310 -11.77 -23.89 1.77
CA ALA A 310 -11.49 -23.97 0.33
C ALA A 310 -10.29 -24.88 0.04
N ILE A 311 -9.20 -24.74 0.80
CA ILE A 311 -8.02 -25.62 0.69
C ILE A 311 -8.39 -27.08 0.98
N ALA A 312 -9.16 -27.34 2.05
CA ALA A 312 -9.60 -28.69 2.39
C ALA A 312 -10.52 -29.30 1.31
N ALA A 313 -11.43 -28.50 0.74
CA ALA A 313 -12.26 -28.92 -0.38
C ALA A 313 -11.44 -29.25 -1.63
N ARG A 314 -10.51 -28.37 -2.05
CA ARG A 314 -9.62 -28.60 -3.21
C ARG A 314 -8.75 -29.84 -3.03
N LYS A 315 -8.13 -30.04 -1.86
CA LYS A 315 -7.34 -31.26 -1.55
C LYS A 315 -8.19 -32.53 -1.59
N THR A 316 -9.46 -32.46 -1.19
CA THR A 316 -10.39 -33.61 -1.30
C THR A 316 -10.78 -33.88 -2.76
N LEU A 317 -11.17 -32.85 -3.51
CA LEU A 317 -11.59 -32.97 -4.92
C LEU A 317 -10.45 -33.45 -5.82
N SER A 318 -9.20 -33.03 -5.54
CA SER A 318 -8.01 -33.47 -6.28
C SER A 318 -7.59 -34.91 -5.95
N ALA A 319 -8.08 -35.49 -4.84
CA ALA A 319 -7.81 -36.87 -4.44
C ALA A 319 -8.88 -37.87 -4.93
N ASP A 320 -10.07 -37.38 -5.27
CA ASP A 320 -11.17 -38.17 -5.82
C ASP A 320 -10.93 -38.45 -7.32
N GLN A 321 -10.60 -39.70 -7.65
CA GLN A 321 -10.26 -40.10 -9.02
C GLN A 321 -11.44 -40.02 -9.99
N ASP A 322 -12.67 -40.29 -9.53
CA ASP A 322 -13.88 -40.22 -10.37
C ASP A 322 -14.30 -38.76 -10.59
N PHE A 323 -14.12 -37.89 -9.60
CA PHE A 323 -14.26 -36.44 -9.79
C PHE A 323 -13.21 -35.90 -10.76
N VAL A 324 -11.92 -36.18 -10.54
CA VAL A 324 -10.82 -35.70 -11.41
C VAL A 324 -10.98 -36.19 -12.84
N LYS A 325 -11.44 -37.43 -13.05
CA LYS A 325 -11.76 -37.95 -14.38
C LYS A 325 -12.86 -37.12 -15.06
N GLN A 326 -14.00 -36.94 -14.42
CA GLN A 326 -15.11 -36.16 -14.96
C GLN A 326 -14.71 -34.69 -15.21
N TYR A 327 -13.93 -34.10 -14.29
CA TYR A 327 -13.39 -32.76 -14.42
C TYR A 327 -12.50 -32.62 -15.65
N ASN A 328 -11.60 -33.59 -15.88
CA ASN A 328 -10.74 -33.60 -17.05
C ASN A 328 -11.55 -33.79 -18.35
N GLU A 329 -12.49 -34.73 -18.38
CA GLU A 329 -13.39 -34.97 -19.53
C GLU A 329 -14.21 -33.71 -19.89
N LYS A 330 -14.62 -32.92 -18.90
CA LYS A 330 -15.41 -31.69 -19.07
C LYS A 330 -14.59 -30.46 -19.47
N PHE A 331 -13.42 -30.25 -18.85
CA PHE A 331 -12.69 -28.97 -18.90
C PHE A 331 -11.27 -29.04 -19.46
N VAL A 332 -10.70 -30.24 -19.67
CA VAL A 332 -9.28 -30.42 -20.02
C VAL A 332 -9.11 -31.16 -21.36
N THR A 333 -9.78 -32.30 -21.54
CA THR A 333 -9.51 -33.25 -22.65
C THR A 333 -9.72 -32.65 -24.05
N ASN A 334 -10.65 -31.69 -24.20
CA ASN A 334 -10.95 -31.02 -25.47
C ASN A 334 -10.56 -29.53 -25.48
N ALA A 335 -9.81 -29.09 -24.47
CA ALA A 335 -9.41 -27.70 -24.31
C ALA A 335 -8.03 -27.44 -24.96
N ASN A 336 -7.71 -26.18 -25.27
CA ASN A 336 -6.31 -25.84 -25.59
C ASN A 336 -5.43 -25.91 -24.33
N GLN A 337 -4.09 -25.97 -24.50
CA GLN A 337 -3.16 -26.15 -23.38
C GLN A 337 -3.36 -25.12 -22.26
N THR A 338 -3.53 -23.84 -22.62
CA THR A 338 -3.72 -22.74 -21.65
C THR A 338 -5.04 -22.87 -20.90
N GLN A 339 -6.13 -23.23 -21.58
CA GLN A 339 -7.43 -23.51 -20.95
C GLN A 339 -7.37 -24.73 -20.01
N ALA A 340 -6.70 -25.79 -20.45
CA ALA A 340 -6.46 -26.99 -19.66
C ALA A 340 -5.64 -26.69 -18.40
N ASP A 341 -4.64 -25.82 -18.48
CA ASP A 341 -3.81 -25.42 -17.33
C ASP A 341 -4.56 -24.47 -16.39
N VAL A 342 -5.33 -23.50 -16.91
CA VAL A 342 -6.28 -22.69 -16.12
C VAL A 342 -7.25 -23.57 -15.33
N ALA A 343 -7.80 -24.63 -15.94
CA ALA A 343 -8.70 -25.55 -15.25
C ALA A 343 -8.00 -26.34 -14.12
N LYS A 344 -6.75 -26.79 -14.33
CA LYS A 344 -5.95 -27.48 -13.28
C LYS A 344 -5.60 -26.54 -12.14
N ASP A 345 -5.25 -25.29 -12.44
CA ASP A 345 -4.92 -24.26 -11.45
C ASP A 345 -6.13 -23.91 -10.59
N LEU A 346 -7.32 -23.75 -11.18
CA LEU A 346 -8.55 -23.56 -10.40
C LEU A 346 -8.83 -24.75 -9.45
N LEU A 347 -8.61 -26.00 -9.91
CA LEU A 347 -8.82 -27.20 -9.09
C LEU A 347 -7.84 -27.32 -7.91
N SER A 348 -6.59 -26.88 -8.08
CA SER A 348 -5.52 -27.05 -7.08
C SER A 348 -5.23 -25.79 -6.26
N GLU A 349 -5.06 -24.64 -6.92
CA GLU A 349 -4.66 -23.36 -6.35
C GLU A 349 -5.85 -22.41 -6.09
N GLY A 350 -7.03 -22.71 -6.65
CA GLY A 350 -8.27 -21.92 -6.49
C GLY A 350 -8.33 -20.66 -7.37
N LYS A 351 -7.24 -20.34 -8.06
CA LYS A 351 -7.01 -19.14 -8.86
C LYS A 351 -6.15 -19.51 -10.06
N VAL A 352 -6.13 -18.70 -11.12
CA VAL A 352 -5.15 -18.87 -12.21
C VAL A 352 -3.73 -18.69 -11.65
N SER A 353 -2.81 -19.62 -11.94
CA SER A 353 -1.44 -19.53 -11.41
C SER A 353 -0.56 -18.62 -12.27
N ILE A 354 0.44 -17.99 -11.64
CA ILE A 354 1.45 -17.16 -12.32
C ILE A 354 2.19 -17.96 -13.42
N PRO A 355 2.61 -19.23 -13.21
CA PRO A 355 3.13 -20.09 -14.29
C PRO A 355 2.24 -20.21 -15.54
N THR A 356 0.91 -20.20 -15.39
CA THR A 356 -0.01 -20.33 -16.52
C THR A 356 -0.14 -19.02 -17.30
N ILE A 357 -0.12 -17.88 -16.62
CA ILE A 357 -0.08 -16.55 -17.26
C ILE A 357 1.22 -16.40 -18.06
N ILE A 358 2.37 -16.72 -17.44
CA ILE A 358 3.69 -16.73 -18.10
C ILE A 358 3.67 -17.55 -19.41
N LYS A 359 3.07 -18.74 -19.40
CA LYS A 359 2.94 -19.59 -20.60
C LYS A 359 1.94 -19.05 -21.63
N GLY A 360 0.94 -18.28 -21.19
CA GLY A 360 -0.09 -17.67 -22.02
C GLY A 360 0.41 -16.48 -22.84
N ASP A 361 1.17 -15.57 -22.22
CA ASP A 361 1.73 -14.39 -22.91
C ASP A 361 2.73 -14.77 -24.01
N SER A 362 3.64 -15.71 -23.74
CA SER A 362 4.78 -16.04 -24.62
C SER A 362 4.47 -16.90 -25.85
N ASN A 363 3.20 -16.97 -26.28
CA ASN A 363 2.78 -17.70 -27.48
C ASN A 363 1.91 -16.86 -28.43
N ILE A 364 1.76 -15.56 -28.19
CA ILE A 364 0.93 -14.69 -29.03
C ILE A 364 1.69 -14.28 -30.30
N LEU A 365 1.51 -15.09 -31.35
CA LEU A 365 1.89 -14.80 -32.75
C LEU A 365 3.39 -14.45 -32.95
N PHE A 366 4.27 -15.45 -32.86
CA PHE A 366 5.70 -15.35 -33.18
C PHE A 366 6.50 -14.30 -32.35
N GLY A 367 6.08 -14.02 -31.11
CA GLY A 367 6.76 -13.06 -30.24
C GLY A 367 6.58 -11.59 -30.64
N LEU A 368 5.66 -11.31 -31.57
CA LEU A 368 5.35 -9.94 -32.03
C LEU A 368 4.34 -9.21 -31.14
N LEU A 369 3.74 -9.92 -30.17
CA LEU A 369 2.67 -9.41 -29.29
C LEU A 369 2.89 -9.78 -27.81
N ASP A 370 4.11 -10.18 -27.43
CA ASP A 370 4.48 -10.42 -26.03
C ASP A 370 4.20 -9.17 -25.18
N ASN A 371 3.37 -9.31 -24.13
CA ASN A 371 3.00 -8.21 -23.26
C ASN A 371 3.61 -8.39 -21.85
N PRO A 372 4.89 -8.03 -21.63
CA PRO A 372 5.55 -8.23 -20.34
C PRO A 372 4.82 -7.53 -19.18
N LYS A 373 4.03 -6.49 -19.43
CA LYS A 373 3.21 -5.82 -18.40
C LYS A 373 2.17 -6.73 -17.76
N ASN A 374 1.69 -7.76 -18.48
CA ASN A 374 0.79 -8.78 -17.91
C ASN A 374 1.51 -9.64 -16.89
N ILE A 375 2.76 -10.01 -17.20
CA ILE A 375 3.62 -10.85 -16.35
C ILE A 375 4.06 -10.06 -15.12
N ASP A 376 4.57 -8.84 -15.29
CA ASP A 376 4.90 -7.92 -14.18
C ASP A 376 3.69 -7.73 -13.24
N LEU A 377 2.47 -7.55 -13.80
CA LEU A 377 1.24 -7.39 -13.03
C LEU A 377 0.81 -8.69 -12.31
N ALA A 378 0.99 -9.86 -12.93
CA ALA A 378 0.72 -11.16 -12.31
C ALA A 378 1.74 -11.51 -11.22
N ALA A 379 3.01 -11.19 -11.45
CA ALA A 379 4.13 -11.42 -10.54
C ALA A 379 4.01 -10.53 -9.29
N SER A 380 3.85 -9.22 -9.47
CA SER A 380 3.66 -8.28 -8.36
C SER A 380 2.40 -8.61 -7.54
N SER A 381 1.32 -9.06 -8.18
CA SER A 381 0.11 -9.55 -7.48
C SER A 381 0.23 -10.96 -6.89
N SER A 382 1.43 -11.41 -6.52
CA SER A 382 1.64 -12.64 -5.73
C SER A 382 1.03 -12.50 -4.33
N THR A 383 0.18 -13.45 -3.94
CA THR A 383 -0.36 -13.50 -2.57
C THR A 383 0.75 -13.76 -1.53
N PRO A 384 0.55 -13.42 -0.24
CA PRO A 384 1.51 -13.75 0.82
C PRO A 384 1.84 -15.25 0.92
N LYS A 385 0.93 -16.13 0.47
CA LYS A 385 1.17 -17.57 0.33
C LYS A 385 2.12 -17.87 -0.83
N GLU A 386 1.89 -17.32 -2.02
CA GLU A 386 2.75 -17.53 -3.20
C GLU A 386 4.16 -16.95 -2.97
N GLN A 387 4.28 -15.75 -2.41
CA GLN A 387 5.56 -15.13 -2.02
C GLN A 387 6.38 -16.05 -1.11
N LYS A 388 5.74 -16.58 -0.06
CA LYS A 388 6.35 -17.49 0.91
C LYS A 388 6.71 -18.84 0.29
N ASP A 389 5.81 -19.43 -0.50
CA ASP A 389 6.00 -20.77 -1.07
C ASP A 389 7.04 -20.75 -2.20
N PHE A 390 7.11 -19.68 -2.99
CA PHE A 390 8.20 -19.42 -3.94
C PHE A 390 9.54 -19.30 -3.23
N SER A 391 9.64 -18.43 -2.23
CA SER A 391 10.88 -18.18 -1.48
C SER A 391 11.38 -19.44 -0.76
N ALA A 392 10.49 -20.17 -0.08
CA ALA A 392 10.84 -21.44 0.56
C ALA A 392 11.24 -22.51 -0.46
N GLY A 393 10.56 -22.60 -1.60
CA GLY A 393 10.94 -23.49 -2.70
C GLY A 393 12.31 -23.18 -3.28
N LYS A 394 12.63 -21.89 -3.43
CA LYS A 394 13.95 -21.39 -3.85
C LYS A 394 15.06 -21.80 -2.87
N GLU A 395 14.85 -21.64 -1.55
CA GLU A 395 15.81 -22.10 -0.54
C GLU A 395 16.03 -23.63 -0.58
N ILE A 396 14.98 -24.43 -0.77
CA ILE A 396 15.11 -25.90 -0.88
C ILE A 396 15.92 -26.28 -2.13
N ALA A 397 15.65 -25.62 -3.27
CA ALA A 397 16.36 -25.84 -4.52
C ALA A 397 17.84 -25.43 -4.45
N LEU A 398 18.13 -24.25 -3.90
CA LEU A 398 19.50 -23.74 -3.73
C LEU A 398 20.31 -24.57 -2.73
N ALA A 399 19.68 -25.09 -1.67
CA ALA A 399 20.30 -26.02 -0.74
C ALA A 399 20.50 -27.44 -1.32
N ASN A 400 19.98 -27.72 -2.53
CA ASN A 400 19.98 -29.03 -3.20
C ASN A 400 19.58 -30.20 -2.27
N ARG A 401 18.61 -29.95 -1.39
CA ARG A 401 18.17 -30.89 -0.36
C ARG A 401 16.81 -31.49 -0.70
N GLN A 402 16.55 -32.69 -0.20
CA GLN A 402 15.21 -33.24 -0.26
C GLN A 402 14.24 -32.47 0.66
N PRO A 403 12.96 -32.33 0.28
CA PRO A 403 11.91 -31.87 1.16
C PRO A 403 11.74 -32.78 2.38
N ALA A 404 11.56 -32.21 3.56
CA ALA A 404 11.35 -32.94 4.81
C ALA A 404 9.88 -33.34 5.06
N ASN A 405 8.92 -32.77 4.31
CA ASN A 405 7.49 -33.00 4.46
C ASN A 405 6.69 -32.58 3.20
N GLU A 406 5.38 -32.86 3.20
CA GLU A 406 4.45 -32.54 2.09
C GLU A 406 4.42 -31.04 1.74
N GLN A 407 4.52 -30.15 2.74
CA GLN A 407 4.51 -28.70 2.51
C GLN A 407 5.79 -28.25 1.78
N GLU A 408 6.96 -28.67 2.25
CA GLU A 408 8.23 -28.36 1.57
C GLU A 408 8.27 -28.94 0.14
N ALA A 409 7.67 -30.10 -0.09
CA ALA A 409 7.58 -30.70 -1.42
C ALA A 409 6.70 -29.86 -2.35
N ALA A 410 5.55 -29.37 -1.87
CA ALA A 410 4.70 -28.45 -2.61
C ALA A 410 5.39 -27.09 -2.88
N GLN A 411 6.18 -26.58 -1.94
CA GLN A 411 6.93 -25.32 -2.09
C GLN A 411 8.04 -25.45 -3.15
N LEU A 412 8.85 -26.51 -3.08
CA LEU A 412 9.84 -26.83 -4.12
C LEU A 412 9.19 -27.01 -5.50
N ALA A 413 8.06 -27.72 -5.57
CA ALA A 413 7.32 -27.93 -6.81
C ALA A 413 6.73 -26.62 -7.37
N TYR A 414 6.27 -25.70 -6.53
CA TYR A 414 5.78 -24.38 -6.97
C TYR A 414 6.91 -23.53 -7.57
N TYR A 415 8.05 -23.43 -6.88
CA TYR A 415 9.25 -22.76 -7.41
C TYR A 415 9.68 -23.38 -8.76
N GLN A 416 9.73 -24.71 -8.87
CA GLN A 416 10.06 -25.42 -10.11
C GLN A 416 9.00 -25.18 -11.23
N LYS A 417 7.70 -25.11 -10.90
CA LYS A 417 6.62 -24.78 -11.86
C LYS A 417 6.81 -23.38 -12.44
N VAL A 418 7.20 -22.40 -11.62
CA VAL A 418 7.54 -21.03 -12.08
C VAL A 418 8.79 -21.03 -12.95
N GLN A 419 9.89 -21.65 -12.50
CA GLN A 419 11.14 -21.73 -13.28
C GLN A 419 10.96 -22.40 -14.65
N GLN A 420 10.19 -23.50 -14.70
CA GLN A 420 9.89 -24.17 -15.96
C GLN A 420 9.02 -23.28 -16.86
N ALA A 421 8.00 -22.60 -16.32
CA ALA A 421 7.18 -21.68 -17.10
C ALA A 421 7.99 -20.54 -17.72
N MET A 422 8.89 -19.90 -16.95
CA MET A 422 9.77 -18.85 -17.48
C MET A 422 10.77 -19.37 -18.53
N THR A 423 11.15 -20.65 -18.44
CA THR A 423 12.03 -21.31 -19.41
C THR A 423 11.29 -21.68 -20.68
N ASP A 424 10.07 -22.25 -20.57
CA ASP A 424 9.16 -22.54 -21.69
C ASP A 424 8.79 -21.25 -22.44
N ALA A 425 8.65 -20.14 -21.72
CA ALA A 425 8.42 -18.79 -22.22
C ALA A 425 9.63 -18.14 -22.92
N GLY A 426 10.80 -18.79 -22.94
CA GLY A 426 12.01 -18.26 -23.58
C GLY A 426 12.62 -17.03 -22.91
N MET A 427 12.27 -16.74 -21.66
CA MET A 427 12.64 -15.48 -21.00
C MET A 427 14.16 -15.28 -20.88
N SER A 428 14.58 -14.05 -21.19
CA SER A 428 15.93 -13.56 -20.87
C SER A 428 16.24 -13.66 -19.37
N LYS A 429 17.53 -13.61 -19.01
CA LYS A 429 17.98 -13.63 -17.61
C LYS A 429 17.34 -12.47 -16.83
N LYS A 430 17.43 -11.26 -17.39
CA LYS A 430 16.73 -10.03 -16.96
C LYS A 430 15.24 -10.20 -16.67
N GLN A 431 14.47 -10.75 -17.61
CA GLN A 431 13.03 -10.95 -17.41
C GLN A 431 12.73 -11.91 -16.25
N ARG A 432 13.52 -12.99 -16.14
CA ARG A 432 13.43 -13.93 -15.02
C ARG A 432 13.73 -13.26 -13.70
N ASP A 433 14.83 -12.53 -13.59
CA ASP A 433 15.21 -11.86 -12.35
C ASP A 433 14.15 -10.84 -11.88
N ILE A 434 13.55 -10.09 -12.80
CA ILE A 434 12.41 -9.19 -12.50
C ILE A 434 11.19 -9.99 -12.02
N THR A 435 10.83 -11.06 -12.73
CA THR A 435 9.67 -11.91 -12.37
C THR A 435 9.88 -12.62 -11.03
N GLU A 436 11.09 -13.10 -10.72
CA GLU A 436 11.43 -13.68 -9.42
C GLU A 436 11.34 -12.65 -8.28
N ASP A 437 11.89 -11.46 -8.49
CA ASP A 437 11.88 -10.34 -7.54
C ASP A 437 10.44 -9.89 -7.23
N GLU A 438 9.61 -9.75 -8.26
CA GLU A 438 8.20 -9.40 -8.11
C GLU A 438 7.38 -10.52 -7.44
N ILE A 439 7.63 -11.80 -7.75
CA ILE A 439 6.96 -12.93 -7.07
C ILE A 439 7.38 -13.05 -5.61
N ALA A 440 8.67 -12.85 -5.29
CA ALA A 440 9.19 -12.98 -3.92
C ALA A 440 8.76 -11.83 -3.00
N HIS A 441 8.62 -10.60 -3.54
CA HIS A 441 8.44 -9.38 -2.74
C HIS A 441 7.13 -8.62 -3.00
N GLY A 442 6.29 -9.08 -3.94
CA GLY A 442 5.04 -8.41 -4.30
C GLY A 442 5.23 -7.15 -5.13
N GLY A 443 6.38 -6.99 -5.78
CA GLY A 443 6.72 -5.84 -6.63
C GLY A 443 8.22 -5.53 -6.69
N LYS A 444 8.61 -4.72 -7.68
CA LYS A 444 10.01 -4.46 -8.05
C LYS A 444 10.85 -3.86 -6.92
N THR A 445 11.99 -4.46 -6.60
CA THR A 445 12.91 -4.00 -5.55
C THR A 445 14.12 -3.24 -6.15
N LEU A 446 15.31 -3.37 -5.57
CA LEU A 446 16.59 -3.00 -6.17
C LEU A 446 17.05 -3.99 -7.26
N ILE A 447 16.67 -5.29 -7.16
CA ILE A 447 17.01 -6.33 -8.15
C ILE A 447 16.41 -5.97 -9.50
N SER A 448 15.08 -5.80 -9.57
CA SER A 448 14.39 -5.42 -10.80
C SER A 448 14.91 -4.11 -11.40
N ARG A 449 15.28 -3.12 -10.58
CA ARG A 449 15.76 -1.82 -11.09
C ARG A 449 17.16 -1.90 -11.68
N LEU A 450 18.06 -2.70 -11.12
CA LEU A 450 19.36 -2.98 -11.75
C LEU A 450 19.16 -3.74 -13.06
N ALA A 451 18.23 -4.71 -13.08
CA ALA A 451 17.86 -5.43 -14.29
C ALA A 451 17.32 -4.48 -15.37
N GLU A 452 16.41 -3.56 -15.00
CA GLU A 452 15.77 -2.59 -15.91
C GLU A 452 16.76 -1.66 -16.64
N LEU A 453 17.92 -1.33 -16.04
CA LEU A 453 18.95 -0.46 -16.65
C LEU A 453 19.52 -0.98 -17.97
N ASP A 454 19.61 -2.30 -18.16
CA ASP A 454 20.15 -2.94 -19.37
C ASP A 454 19.20 -2.77 -20.58
N LYS A 455 19.33 -1.68 -21.33
CA LYS A 455 18.38 -1.29 -22.39
C LYS A 455 18.68 -1.99 -23.72
N PRO A 456 17.67 -2.46 -24.48
CA PRO A 456 17.90 -3.04 -25.80
C PRO A 456 18.44 -2.00 -26.80
N SER A 457 19.38 -2.42 -27.65
CA SER A 457 19.97 -1.56 -28.70
C SER A 457 18.94 -1.16 -29.74
N THR A 458 18.56 0.12 -29.79
CA THR A 458 17.43 0.63 -30.61
C THR A 458 17.61 0.47 -32.12
N LEU A 459 18.84 0.31 -32.62
CA LEU A 459 19.15 0.10 -34.04
C LEU A 459 20.19 -1.02 -34.29
N GLY A 460 20.30 -1.99 -33.37
CA GLY A 460 21.13 -3.19 -33.52
C GLY A 460 22.66 -2.99 -33.51
N PHE A 461 23.16 -1.77 -33.74
CA PHE A 461 24.59 -1.45 -33.82
C PHE A 461 25.03 -0.26 -32.93
N ILE A 462 24.09 0.43 -32.28
CA ILE A 462 24.36 1.61 -31.44
C ILE A 462 23.42 1.60 -30.22
N GLY A 463 23.96 1.87 -29.03
CA GLY A 463 23.20 2.44 -27.91
C GLY A 463 22.30 1.50 -27.11
N GLY A 464 22.71 0.26 -26.84
CA GLY A 464 22.11 -0.61 -25.81
C GLY A 464 23.07 -0.89 -24.65
N GLY A 465 22.53 -1.47 -23.57
CA GLY A 465 23.22 -1.72 -22.31
C GLY A 465 23.04 -0.62 -21.26
N HIS A 466 23.60 -0.87 -20.07
CA HIS A 466 23.75 0.10 -18.98
C HIS A 466 25.18 0.67 -18.93
N THR A 467 25.37 1.78 -18.23
CA THR A 467 26.70 2.27 -17.84
C THR A 467 27.08 1.83 -16.42
N THR A 468 28.39 1.72 -16.16
CA THR A 468 28.92 1.53 -14.79
C THR A 468 28.42 2.62 -13.84
N GLN A 469 28.30 3.86 -14.32
CA GLN A 469 27.74 4.97 -13.55
C GLN A 469 26.27 4.76 -13.17
N GLU A 470 25.41 4.28 -14.07
CA GLU A 470 24.00 3.98 -13.75
C GLU A 470 23.89 2.89 -12.67
N MET A 471 24.55 1.74 -12.87
CA MET A 471 24.51 0.62 -11.93
C MET A 471 24.97 1.00 -10.52
N MET A 472 26.16 1.62 -10.43
CA MET A 472 26.71 2.03 -9.14
C MET A 472 25.88 3.15 -8.51
N SER A 473 25.38 4.11 -9.29
CA SER A 473 24.50 5.18 -8.77
C SER A 473 23.18 4.64 -8.20
N THR A 474 22.62 3.58 -8.79
CA THR A 474 21.40 2.93 -8.29
C THR A 474 21.62 2.21 -6.95
N LEU A 475 22.81 1.63 -6.71
CA LEU A 475 23.20 1.12 -5.39
C LEU A 475 23.50 2.26 -4.40
N GLU A 476 24.19 3.32 -4.85
CA GLU A 476 24.57 4.46 -4.03
C GLU A 476 23.34 5.15 -3.43
N ASN A 477 22.30 5.34 -4.24
CA ASN A 477 21.07 6.07 -3.91
C ASN A 477 19.85 5.15 -3.65
N MET A 478 20.07 3.98 -3.03
CA MET A 478 18.99 3.06 -2.65
C MET A 478 17.96 3.68 -1.68
N THR A 479 16.74 3.13 -1.67
CA THR A 479 15.62 3.61 -0.84
C THR A 479 15.60 2.96 0.56
N PRO A 480 14.85 3.51 1.55
CA PRO A 480 14.67 2.86 2.85
C PRO A 480 14.10 1.45 2.76
N ALA A 481 13.22 1.18 1.78
CA ALA A 481 12.66 -0.14 1.55
C ALA A 481 13.74 -1.15 1.12
N ASP A 482 14.62 -0.77 0.18
CA ASP A 482 15.73 -1.62 -0.27
C ASP A 482 16.72 -1.90 0.86
N TYR A 483 17.04 -0.89 1.66
CA TYR A 483 17.93 -1.01 2.82
C TYR A 483 17.35 -1.96 3.89
N ASN A 484 16.03 -1.96 4.09
CA ASN A 484 15.36 -2.91 4.98
C ASN A 484 15.37 -4.33 4.41
N LEU A 485 15.15 -4.50 3.09
CA LEU A 485 15.28 -5.81 2.43
C LEU A 485 16.71 -6.35 2.50
N LEU A 486 17.75 -5.52 2.45
CA LEU A 486 19.16 -5.94 2.64
C LEU A 486 19.47 -6.54 4.02
N LYS A 487 18.54 -6.49 4.98
CA LYS A 487 18.65 -7.19 6.27
C LYS A 487 18.22 -8.65 6.19
N ASP A 488 17.51 -9.05 5.13
CA ASP A 488 17.21 -10.45 4.82
C ASP A 488 18.44 -11.10 4.12
N PRO A 489 19.04 -12.16 4.70
CA PRO A 489 20.16 -12.86 4.08
C PRO A 489 19.86 -13.47 2.70
N ALA A 490 18.62 -13.91 2.46
CA ALA A 490 18.22 -14.49 1.18
C ALA A 490 18.12 -13.40 0.10
N TYR A 491 17.47 -12.27 0.40
CA TYR A 491 17.42 -11.12 -0.51
C TYR A 491 18.82 -10.59 -0.84
N LYS A 492 19.68 -10.43 0.18
CA LYS A 492 21.06 -9.96 -0.04
C LYS A 492 21.84 -10.93 -0.94
N ARG A 493 21.73 -12.24 -0.73
CA ARG A 493 22.34 -13.27 -1.60
C ARG A 493 21.82 -13.15 -3.04
N ASP A 494 20.51 -13.01 -3.22
CA ASP A 494 19.89 -12.98 -4.55
C ASP A 494 20.21 -11.69 -5.31
N LEU A 495 20.31 -10.56 -4.62
CA LEU A 495 20.85 -9.31 -5.18
C LEU A 495 22.32 -9.47 -5.59
N LEU A 496 23.17 -10.09 -4.76
CA LEU A 496 24.58 -10.36 -5.07
C LEU A 496 24.76 -11.34 -6.24
N ALA A 497 23.83 -12.27 -6.43
CA ALA A 497 23.82 -13.18 -7.57
C ALA A 497 23.36 -12.49 -8.85
N SER A 498 22.30 -11.67 -8.77
CA SER A 498 21.68 -11.04 -9.94
C SER A 498 22.51 -9.92 -10.59
N THR A 499 23.49 -9.31 -9.90
CA THR A 499 24.36 -8.33 -10.58
C THR A 499 25.14 -8.95 -11.74
N TRP A 500 25.55 -10.22 -11.61
CA TRP A 500 26.20 -11.03 -12.66
C TRP A 500 25.26 -11.47 -13.79
N ASN A 501 24.01 -10.99 -13.79
CA ASN A 501 23.02 -11.26 -14.83
C ASN A 501 22.95 -10.13 -15.86
N TYR A 502 23.45 -8.94 -15.50
CA TYR A 502 23.46 -7.75 -16.36
C TYR A 502 24.90 -7.26 -16.55
N GLU A 503 25.66 -7.12 -15.46
CA GLU A 503 27.07 -6.74 -15.53
C GLU A 503 27.96 -7.97 -15.74
N THR A 504 28.93 -7.85 -16.65
CA THR A 504 29.90 -8.91 -16.98
C THR A 504 31.34 -8.53 -16.62
N ASN A 505 31.60 -7.25 -16.32
CA ASN A 505 32.88 -6.78 -15.82
C ASN A 505 33.08 -7.19 -14.35
N GLU A 506 33.99 -8.13 -14.11
CA GLU A 506 34.30 -8.68 -12.78
C GLU A 506 34.67 -7.61 -11.74
N ASP A 507 35.33 -6.52 -12.15
CA ASP A 507 35.70 -5.44 -11.23
C ASP A 507 34.48 -4.58 -10.83
N VAL A 508 33.56 -4.34 -11.75
CA VAL A 508 32.30 -3.63 -11.46
C VAL A 508 31.43 -4.49 -10.55
N ASN A 509 31.26 -5.79 -10.88
CA ASN A 509 30.55 -6.74 -10.01
C ASN A 509 31.15 -6.83 -8.60
N ARG A 510 32.48 -6.92 -8.49
CA ARG A 510 33.17 -6.93 -7.18
C ARG A 510 32.89 -5.66 -6.36
N ARG A 511 32.88 -4.48 -6.99
CA ARG A 511 32.57 -3.21 -6.31
C ARG A 511 31.10 -3.09 -5.93
N MET A 512 30.18 -3.53 -6.79
CA MET A 512 28.76 -3.63 -6.46
C MET A 512 28.55 -4.52 -5.24
N ALA A 513 29.15 -5.72 -5.23
CA ALA A 513 29.08 -6.66 -4.11
C ALA A 513 29.63 -6.07 -2.79
N GLN A 514 30.79 -5.42 -2.85
CA GLN A 514 31.38 -4.73 -1.69
C GLN A 514 30.49 -3.61 -1.16
N MET A 515 29.84 -2.84 -2.04
CA MET A 515 28.90 -1.79 -1.64
C MET A 515 27.60 -2.35 -1.04
N ILE A 516 27.06 -3.43 -1.62
CA ILE A 516 25.87 -4.13 -1.10
C ILE A 516 26.13 -4.66 0.31
N GLU A 517 27.25 -5.36 0.53
CA GLU A 517 27.64 -5.86 1.85
C GLU A 517 27.86 -4.73 2.86
N ALA A 518 28.56 -3.67 2.48
CA ALA A 518 28.79 -2.52 3.36
C ALA A 518 27.48 -1.80 3.73
N LYS A 519 26.54 -1.62 2.79
CA LYS A 519 25.22 -1.03 3.06
C LYS A 519 24.34 -1.95 3.91
N ALA A 520 24.39 -3.27 3.70
CA ALA A 520 23.73 -4.25 4.55
C ALA A 520 24.29 -4.24 6.00
N ALA A 521 25.60 -4.03 6.16
CA ALA A 521 26.27 -3.94 7.46
C ALA A 521 26.07 -2.59 8.20
N ALA A 522 25.57 -1.55 7.54
CA ALA A 522 25.30 -0.26 8.18
C ALA A 522 24.21 -0.38 9.26
N PRO A 523 24.27 0.37 10.39
CA PRO A 523 23.32 0.24 11.49
C PRO A 523 21.93 0.83 11.19
N ASN A 524 21.86 1.89 10.39
CA ASN A 524 20.62 2.54 9.95
C ASN A 524 20.72 3.02 8.50
N PHE A 525 19.59 3.45 7.93
CA PHE A 525 19.51 3.91 6.54
C PHE A 525 20.42 5.12 6.29
N GLU A 526 20.49 6.04 7.24
CA GLU A 526 21.29 7.26 7.19
C GLU A 526 22.79 6.95 7.08
N ALA A 527 23.29 5.97 7.84
CA ALA A 527 24.65 5.48 7.71
C ALA A 527 24.89 4.77 6.36
N SER A 528 23.90 4.06 5.82
CA SER A 528 24.01 3.42 4.50
C SER A 528 24.16 4.42 3.34
N GLN A 529 23.62 5.64 3.49
CA GLN A 529 23.76 6.74 2.51
C GLN A 529 25.17 7.33 2.47
N ALA A 530 25.98 7.15 3.52
CA ALA A 530 27.39 7.57 3.53
C ALA A 530 28.31 6.62 2.75
N ILE A 531 27.82 5.43 2.36
CA ILE A 531 28.56 4.40 1.66
C ILE A 531 28.37 4.58 0.15
N LYS A 532 29.44 4.98 -0.54
CA LYS A 532 29.51 5.29 -1.98
C LYS A 532 30.88 4.92 -2.52
N ARG A 533 31.07 4.92 -3.85
CA ARG A 533 32.41 4.81 -4.46
C ARG A 533 33.33 5.91 -3.92
N THR A 534 34.61 5.57 -3.85
CA THR A 534 35.67 6.54 -3.64
C THR A 534 35.86 7.42 -4.87
N VAL A 535 36.44 8.61 -4.69
CA VAL A 535 36.79 9.51 -5.81
C VAL A 535 37.72 8.82 -6.81
N TRP A 536 38.63 7.98 -6.33
CA TRP A 536 39.55 7.19 -7.16
C TRP A 536 38.82 6.17 -8.05
N GLU A 537 37.78 5.51 -7.54
CA GLU A 537 36.99 4.56 -8.32
C GLU A 537 36.19 5.25 -9.42
N VAL A 538 35.56 6.38 -9.12
CA VAL A 538 34.82 7.16 -10.12
C VAL A 538 35.79 7.74 -11.17
N TYR A 539 37.00 8.17 -10.79
CA TYR A 539 38.04 8.55 -11.75
C TYR A 539 38.41 7.40 -12.69
N ARG A 540 38.63 6.21 -12.14
CA ARG A 540 38.92 5.01 -12.95
C ARG A 540 37.77 4.65 -13.88
N ASP A 541 36.52 4.82 -13.44
CA ASP A 541 35.33 4.64 -14.28
C ASP A 541 35.31 5.63 -15.48
N THR A 542 35.88 6.85 -15.36
CA THR A 542 36.01 7.75 -16.52
C THR A 542 37.05 7.29 -17.53
N GLN A 543 38.14 6.67 -17.07
CA GLN A 543 39.20 6.18 -17.96
C GLN A 543 38.74 4.99 -18.82
N SER A 544 37.73 4.24 -18.37
CA SER A 544 37.06 3.19 -19.15
C SER A 544 35.79 3.64 -19.88
N GLY A 545 35.48 4.95 -19.89
CA GLY A 545 34.27 5.49 -20.52
C GLY A 545 32.95 5.15 -19.80
N GLY A 546 33.01 4.57 -18.59
CA GLY A 546 31.84 4.21 -17.78
C GLY A 546 31.29 5.34 -16.92
N ALA A 547 31.99 6.47 -16.85
CA ALA A 547 31.60 7.72 -16.18
C ALA A 547 32.23 8.95 -16.89
N THR A 548 31.81 10.16 -16.51
CA THR A 548 32.31 11.44 -17.06
C THR A 548 33.09 12.28 -16.03
N ASP A 549 33.80 13.29 -16.50
CA ASP A 549 34.40 14.35 -15.67
C ASP A 549 33.37 15.05 -14.75
N LYS A 550 32.15 15.27 -15.25
CA LYS A 550 30.99 15.70 -14.47
C LYS A 550 30.66 14.76 -13.31
N ASN A 551 30.65 13.43 -13.56
CA ASN A 551 30.42 12.45 -12.50
C ASN A 551 31.56 12.44 -11.46
N LEU A 552 32.82 12.59 -11.90
CA LEU A 552 33.98 12.67 -11.01
C LEU A 552 33.92 13.88 -10.08
N ALA A 553 33.62 15.08 -10.59
CA ALA A 553 33.47 16.26 -9.76
C ALA A 553 32.22 16.19 -8.86
N SER A 554 31.15 15.53 -9.31
CA SER A 554 29.96 15.23 -8.50
C SER A 554 30.26 14.24 -7.36
N ALA A 555 31.13 13.25 -7.59
CA ALA A 555 31.62 12.33 -6.57
C ALA A 555 32.53 13.03 -5.55
N ILE A 556 33.40 13.95 -5.98
CA ILE A 556 34.17 14.81 -5.06
C ILE A 556 33.21 15.66 -4.20
N ALA A 557 32.22 16.28 -4.82
CA ALA A 557 31.19 17.08 -4.14
C ALA A 557 30.26 16.26 -3.21
N SER A 558 30.28 14.92 -3.29
CA SER A 558 29.50 14.03 -2.42
C SER A 558 30.33 12.92 -1.77
N MET A 559 31.62 13.22 -1.56
CA MET A 559 32.66 12.33 -1.03
C MET A 559 32.26 11.66 0.29
N SER A 560 32.59 10.37 0.44
CA SER A 560 32.31 9.61 1.66
C SER A 560 33.11 10.13 2.87
N PRO A 561 32.63 9.91 4.12
CA PRO A 561 33.38 10.29 5.32
C PRO A 561 34.78 9.64 5.41
N ALA A 562 34.94 8.44 4.86
CA ALA A 562 36.21 7.72 4.84
C ALA A 562 37.22 8.38 3.89
N ASP A 563 36.80 8.72 2.66
CA ASP A 563 37.63 9.47 1.71
C ASP A 563 37.97 10.86 2.26
N ALA A 564 37.02 11.51 2.93
CA ALA A 564 37.21 12.84 3.50
C ALA A 564 38.22 12.84 4.67
N ALA A 565 38.16 11.85 5.55
CA ALA A 565 39.17 11.64 6.58
C ALA A 565 40.54 11.32 5.95
N LYS A 566 40.56 10.45 4.95
CA LYS A 566 41.80 10.04 4.25
C LYS A 566 42.47 11.19 3.51
N TYR A 567 41.72 12.02 2.78
CA TYR A 567 42.24 13.20 2.08
C TYR A 567 42.86 14.23 3.05
N LYS A 568 42.47 14.24 4.32
CA LYS A 568 43.13 15.05 5.36
C LYS A 568 44.37 14.38 5.98
N SER A 569 44.40 13.05 6.12
CA SER A 569 45.43 12.33 6.87
C SER A 569 46.52 11.64 6.04
N ASP A 570 46.25 11.32 4.77
CA ASP A 570 47.14 10.61 3.85
C ASP A 570 47.61 11.57 2.75
N ALA A 571 48.88 11.97 2.80
CA ALA A 571 49.46 12.95 1.89
C ALA A 571 49.61 12.43 0.45
N ASP A 572 49.84 11.13 0.26
CA ASP A 572 49.95 10.52 -1.06
C ASP A 572 48.57 10.35 -1.71
N TYR A 573 47.56 9.97 -0.92
CA TYR A 573 46.17 9.96 -1.38
C TYR A 573 45.70 11.37 -1.74
N ARG A 574 45.93 12.34 -0.86
CA ARG A 574 45.64 13.76 -1.12
C ARG A 574 46.26 14.22 -2.44
N LYS A 575 47.57 14.01 -2.61
CA LYS A 575 48.28 14.40 -3.83
C LYS A 575 47.67 13.75 -5.08
N ARG A 576 47.33 12.46 -5.03
CA ARG A 576 46.67 11.77 -6.17
C ARG A 576 45.32 12.39 -6.53
N ILE A 577 44.50 12.76 -5.55
CA ILE A 577 43.22 13.43 -5.79
C ILE A 577 43.44 14.84 -6.35
N ASP A 578 44.41 15.59 -5.83
CA ASP A 578 44.78 16.92 -6.34
C ASP A 578 45.32 16.85 -7.79
N ASP A 579 46.20 15.88 -8.09
CA ASP A 579 46.72 15.59 -9.44
C ASP A 579 45.59 15.15 -10.40
N ILE A 580 44.60 14.37 -9.93
CA ILE A 580 43.41 14.01 -10.72
C ILE A 580 42.61 15.26 -11.08
N VAL A 581 42.29 16.09 -10.09
CA VAL A 581 41.50 17.32 -10.26
C VAL A 581 42.20 18.31 -11.19
N GLU A 582 43.53 18.43 -11.12
CA GLU A 582 44.28 19.34 -11.98
C GLU A 582 44.34 18.86 -13.44
N ASN A 583 44.50 17.55 -13.68
CA ASN A 583 44.77 17.03 -15.02
C ASN A 583 43.52 16.50 -15.77
N ASN A 584 42.41 16.19 -15.08
CA ASN A 584 41.29 15.44 -15.67
C ASN A 584 39.91 16.12 -15.56
N LEU A 585 39.83 17.34 -15.01
CA LEU A 585 38.57 18.11 -14.92
C LEU A 585 38.65 19.42 -15.72
N TYR A 586 37.59 19.72 -16.48
CA TYR A 586 37.42 21.04 -17.09
C TYR A 586 37.23 22.13 -16.02
N ASN A 587 37.52 23.39 -16.37
CA ASN A 587 37.66 24.49 -15.41
C ASN A 587 36.50 24.62 -14.40
N GLY A 588 35.23 24.49 -14.82
CA GLY A 588 34.09 24.59 -13.90
C GLY A 588 33.99 23.43 -12.91
N ALA A 589 34.17 22.20 -13.38
CA ALA A 589 34.19 21.00 -12.53
C ALA A 589 35.41 20.99 -11.59
N LYS A 590 36.58 21.41 -12.09
CA LYS A 590 37.82 21.61 -11.33
C LYS A 590 37.63 22.63 -10.20
N ASP A 591 36.93 23.73 -10.49
CA ASP A 591 36.69 24.81 -9.54
C ASP A 591 35.76 24.40 -8.38
N LEU A 592 34.71 23.62 -8.66
CA LEU A 592 33.89 22.99 -7.61
C LEU A 592 34.77 22.04 -6.78
N ALA A 593 35.45 21.10 -7.45
CA ALA A 593 36.25 20.07 -6.79
C ALA A 593 37.29 20.68 -5.85
N LYS A 594 38.06 21.68 -6.28
CA LYS A 594 39.04 22.38 -5.43
C LYS A 594 38.40 23.03 -4.20
N SER A 595 37.26 23.73 -4.37
CA SER A 595 36.57 24.39 -3.25
C SER A 595 36.08 23.39 -2.18
N VAL A 596 35.60 22.23 -2.62
CA VAL A 596 35.19 21.12 -1.76
C VAL A 596 36.39 20.50 -1.05
N LEU A 597 37.45 20.18 -1.78
CA LEU A 597 38.66 19.57 -1.24
C LEU A 597 39.37 20.49 -0.22
N GLU A 598 39.32 21.81 -0.41
CA GLU A 598 39.78 22.77 0.59
C GLU A 598 39.03 22.68 1.92
N GLN A 599 37.71 22.48 1.89
CA GLN A 599 36.89 22.28 3.09
C GLN A 599 37.23 20.93 3.74
N VAL A 600 37.33 19.87 2.94
CA VAL A 600 37.67 18.50 3.39
C VAL A 600 39.07 18.45 4.03
N ALA A 601 40.09 19.10 3.46
CA ALA A 601 41.43 19.21 4.05
C ALA A 601 41.41 19.85 5.44
N LYS A 602 40.54 20.84 5.65
CA LYS A 602 40.40 21.56 6.93
C LYS A 602 39.63 20.70 7.95
N THR A 603 38.50 20.10 7.55
CA THR A 603 37.60 19.36 8.45
C THR A 603 38.04 17.92 8.70
N GLY A 604 38.35 17.15 7.65
CA GLY A 604 38.38 15.67 7.67
C GLY A 604 36.99 15.04 7.59
N LYS A 605 36.01 15.79 7.09
CA LYS A 605 34.60 15.41 6.96
C LYS A 605 34.10 15.77 5.56
N PRO A 606 33.02 15.15 5.05
CA PRO A 606 32.40 15.55 3.79
C PRO A 606 32.08 17.06 3.78
N ALA A 607 32.12 17.67 2.60
CA ALA A 607 31.78 19.08 2.45
C ALA A 607 30.28 19.31 2.60
N GLU A 608 29.90 20.22 3.50
CA GLU A 608 28.57 20.83 3.48
C GLU A 608 28.53 21.82 2.32
N LEU A 609 27.91 21.42 1.21
CA LEU A 609 27.86 22.23 -0.02
C LEU A 609 27.03 23.50 0.20
N SER A 610 27.64 24.65 -0.11
CA SER A 610 26.90 25.90 -0.29
C SER A 610 25.90 25.80 -1.45
N THR A 611 24.87 26.64 -1.47
CA THR A 611 23.88 26.68 -2.56
C THR A 611 24.54 26.81 -3.94
N LEU A 612 25.64 27.58 -4.05
CA LEU A 612 26.41 27.70 -5.30
C LEU A 612 27.06 26.38 -5.73
N GLN A 613 27.69 25.67 -4.80
CA GLN A 613 28.32 24.37 -5.07
C GLN A 613 27.27 23.30 -5.42
N GLN A 614 26.08 23.37 -4.81
CA GLN A 614 24.96 22.51 -5.17
C GLN A 614 24.41 22.84 -6.58
N ILE A 615 24.36 24.11 -6.99
CA ILE A 615 24.02 24.51 -8.37
C ILE A 615 25.02 23.90 -9.36
N GLN A 616 26.33 24.02 -9.07
CA GLN A 616 27.39 23.42 -9.90
C GLN A 616 27.24 21.90 -10.00
N LYS A 617 27.02 21.22 -8.87
CA LYS A 617 26.77 19.77 -8.85
C LYS A 617 25.55 19.39 -9.69
N ASN A 618 24.43 20.13 -9.55
CA ASN A 618 23.21 19.88 -10.30
C ASN A 618 23.37 20.11 -11.84
N THR A 619 24.15 21.10 -12.28
CA THR A 619 24.48 21.29 -13.72
C THR A 619 25.28 20.10 -14.29
N MET A 620 26.05 19.43 -13.44
CA MET A 620 26.82 18.24 -13.80
C MET A 620 25.98 16.97 -13.76
N ASP A 621 25.09 16.83 -12.78
CA ASP A 621 24.20 15.68 -12.60
C ASP A 621 23.05 15.63 -13.64
N GLY A 622 22.72 16.76 -14.27
CA GLY A 622 21.67 16.81 -15.31
C GLY A 622 20.24 16.81 -14.74
N VAL A 623 20.02 17.50 -13.62
CA VAL A 623 18.68 17.66 -13.01
C VAL A 623 17.70 18.38 -13.94
N SER A 624 16.40 18.33 -13.66
CA SER A 624 15.41 18.97 -14.56
C SER A 624 15.59 20.51 -14.61
N PRO A 625 15.28 21.17 -15.74
CA PRO A 625 15.42 22.62 -15.87
C PRO A 625 14.74 23.41 -14.74
N LEU A 626 13.56 22.96 -14.30
CA LEU A 626 12.80 23.57 -13.20
C LEU A 626 13.49 23.36 -11.83
N GLN A 627 14.04 22.17 -11.57
CA GLN A 627 14.83 21.92 -10.35
C GLN A 627 16.06 22.83 -10.27
N GLN A 628 16.72 23.07 -11.42
CA GLN A 628 17.89 23.94 -11.48
C GLN A 628 17.55 25.42 -11.31
N ILE A 629 16.49 25.90 -11.98
CA ILE A 629 15.95 27.25 -11.80
C ILE A 629 15.62 27.51 -10.32
N ASN A 630 14.88 26.61 -9.67
CA ASN A 630 14.43 26.79 -8.28
C ASN A 630 15.62 26.91 -7.30
N LEU A 631 16.74 26.25 -7.57
CA LEU A 631 17.94 26.35 -6.73
C LEU A 631 18.72 27.65 -6.98
N VAL A 632 18.78 28.12 -8.22
CA VAL A 632 19.38 29.43 -8.57
C VAL A 632 18.58 30.59 -7.96
N GLU A 633 17.24 30.55 -8.04
CA GLU A 633 16.39 31.57 -7.40
C GLU A 633 16.52 31.53 -5.87
N LYS A 634 16.65 30.34 -5.27
CA LYS A 634 16.95 30.20 -3.82
C LYS A 634 18.29 30.83 -3.42
N LEU A 635 19.32 30.78 -4.28
CA LEU A 635 20.59 31.47 -4.06
C LEU A 635 20.44 33.00 -4.18
N LEU A 636 19.70 33.47 -5.19
CA LEU A 636 19.51 34.89 -5.46
C LEU A 636 18.47 35.58 -4.55
N ALA A 637 17.73 34.81 -3.74
CA ALA A 637 16.85 35.36 -2.71
C ALA A 637 17.58 36.30 -1.73
N ASP A 638 18.87 36.03 -1.42
CA ASP A 638 19.69 36.90 -0.56
C ASP A 638 19.98 38.26 -1.25
N PRO A 639 19.51 39.40 -0.67
CA PRO A 639 19.78 40.72 -1.22
C PRO A 639 21.27 41.07 -1.34
N LYS A 640 22.14 40.53 -0.49
CA LYS A 640 23.60 40.81 -0.53
C LYS A 640 24.28 40.12 -1.70
N VAL A 641 23.85 38.90 -2.03
CA VAL A 641 24.30 38.17 -3.22
C VAL A 641 23.92 38.98 -4.47
N ARG A 642 22.68 39.46 -4.55
CA ARG A 642 22.23 40.35 -5.64
C ARG A 642 22.97 41.67 -5.71
N GLU A 643 23.12 42.39 -4.59
CA GLU A 643 23.87 43.66 -4.55
C GLU A 643 25.30 43.47 -5.07
N GLY A 644 25.96 42.39 -4.70
CA GLY A 644 27.29 42.02 -5.20
C GLY A 644 27.32 41.72 -6.71
N LEU A 645 26.35 40.94 -7.21
CA LEU A 645 26.29 40.53 -8.61
C LEU A 645 25.82 41.63 -9.59
N ASN A 646 25.23 42.72 -9.08
CA ASN A 646 24.76 43.86 -9.88
C ASN A 646 25.80 44.96 -10.13
N LYS A 647 26.96 44.94 -9.46
CA LYS A 647 28.04 45.96 -9.64
C LYS A 647 28.65 45.86 -11.04
N ASP A 648 29.37 46.89 -11.51
CA ASP A 648 30.13 46.76 -12.78
C ASP A 648 31.08 45.56 -12.68
N TRP A 649 31.33 44.87 -13.79
CA TRP A 649 32.21 43.70 -13.82
C TRP A 649 33.61 43.98 -13.24
N ARG A 650 34.10 45.23 -13.30
CA ARG A 650 35.38 45.67 -12.70
C ARG A 650 35.31 45.86 -11.19
N GLU A 651 34.11 46.13 -10.66
CA GLU A 651 33.83 46.35 -9.23
C GLU A 651 33.42 45.06 -8.50
N GLN A 652 32.99 44.03 -9.25
CA GLN A 652 32.71 42.71 -8.70
C GLN A 652 34.00 42.06 -8.18
N THR A 653 33.96 41.47 -6.99
CA THR A 653 35.02 40.58 -6.50
C THR A 653 35.12 39.34 -7.39
N ASP A 654 36.26 38.65 -7.41
CA ASP A 654 36.42 37.47 -8.28
C ASP A 654 35.49 36.31 -7.86
N GLU A 655 35.10 36.26 -6.59
CA GLU A 655 34.02 35.39 -6.09
C GLU A 655 32.66 35.75 -6.70
N GLN A 656 32.31 37.05 -6.77
CA GLN A 656 31.09 37.52 -7.44
C GLN A 656 31.13 37.22 -8.95
N LYS A 657 32.28 37.42 -9.61
CA LYS A 657 32.48 37.05 -11.03
C LYS A 657 32.25 35.54 -11.26
N LYS A 658 32.78 34.68 -10.39
CA LYS A 658 32.66 33.22 -10.44
C LYS A 658 31.24 32.73 -10.13
N MET A 659 30.59 33.33 -9.13
CA MET A 659 29.17 33.15 -8.79
C MET A 659 28.29 33.50 -10.00
N ARG A 660 28.53 34.66 -10.64
CA ARG A 660 27.83 35.11 -11.85
C ARG A 660 27.99 34.15 -13.03
N ALA A 661 29.22 33.73 -13.31
CA ALA A 661 29.54 32.79 -14.39
C ALA A 661 28.87 31.42 -14.15
N THR A 662 28.88 30.93 -12.92
CA THR A 662 28.22 29.67 -12.52
C THR A 662 26.71 29.73 -12.74
N ILE A 663 26.06 30.84 -12.39
CA ILE A 663 24.61 31.02 -12.60
C ILE A 663 24.27 31.05 -14.09
N MET A 664 25.15 31.62 -14.93
CA MET A 664 24.97 31.61 -16.39
C MET A 664 25.23 30.23 -17.02
N ASP A 665 26.17 29.44 -16.51
CA ASP A 665 26.39 28.04 -16.94
C ASP A 665 25.22 27.13 -16.53
N ALA A 666 24.62 27.38 -15.36
CA ALA A 666 23.45 26.66 -14.86
C ALA A 666 22.15 26.99 -15.61
N ILE A 667 22.02 28.19 -16.20
CA ILE A 667 20.84 28.65 -16.94
C ILE A 667 21.28 29.50 -18.15
N PRO A 668 21.81 28.87 -19.23
CA PRO A 668 22.43 29.56 -20.36
C PRO A 668 21.48 30.43 -21.18
N THR A 669 20.17 30.31 -20.98
CA THR A 669 19.14 31.14 -21.64
C THR A 669 18.95 32.49 -20.97
N ALA A 670 19.31 32.63 -19.69
CA ALA A 670 19.23 33.88 -18.93
C ALA A 670 20.41 34.84 -19.23
N VAL A 671 20.95 34.79 -20.46
CA VAL A 671 22.15 35.52 -20.88
C VAL A 671 21.79 36.55 -21.95
N ARG A 672 21.39 37.75 -21.52
CA ARG A 672 21.11 38.90 -22.40
C ARG A 672 21.67 40.20 -21.78
N PRO A 673 22.13 41.18 -22.58
CA PRO A 673 22.46 42.50 -22.06
C PRO A 673 21.23 43.15 -21.41
N GLY A 674 21.37 43.65 -20.18
CA GLY A 674 20.26 44.25 -19.42
C GLY A 674 19.37 43.26 -18.64
N GLN A 675 19.79 42.00 -18.47
CA GLN A 675 19.12 40.99 -17.63
C GLN A 675 18.77 41.48 -16.22
N THR A 676 17.52 41.27 -15.79
CA THR A 676 17.07 41.59 -14.42
C THR A 676 17.24 40.43 -13.43
N LEU A 677 17.66 39.23 -13.86
CA LEU A 677 17.89 38.06 -12.99
C LEU A 677 18.65 38.40 -11.69
N PHE A 678 19.75 39.16 -11.80
CA PHE A 678 20.56 39.53 -10.64
C PHE A 678 19.97 40.70 -9.84
N GLN A 679 19.02 41.46 -10.39
CA GLN A 679 18.33 42.58 -9.75
C GLN A 679 17.12 42.05 -8.94
N ASP A 680 16.25 41.30 -9.60
CA ASP A 680 15.00 40.79 -9.05
C ASP A 680 15.20 39.52 -8.22
N GLY A 681 16.15 38.68 -8.63
CA GLY A 681 16.45 37.37 -8.03
C GLY A 681 15.72 36.18 -8.64
N HIS A 682 14.89 36.43 -9.66
CA HIS A 682 14.10 35.42 -10.37
C HIS A 682 14.51 35.33 -11.84
N VAL A 683 14.44 34.14 -12.42
CA VAL A 683 14.72 33.93 -13.85
C VAL A 683 13.51 34.44 -14.64
N PRO A 684 13.70 35.39 -15.60
CA PRO A 684 12.59 35.88 -16.40
C PRO A 684 11.86 34.71 -17.09
N ILE A 685 10.53 34.71 -17.02
CA ILE A 685 9.72 33.58 -17.48
C ILE A 685 9.99 33.16 -18.94
N PHE A 686 10.28 34.12 -19.82
CA PHE A 686 10.65 33.81 -21.22
C PHE A 686 11.96 33.03 -21.33
N ASP A 687 12.90 33.23 -20.39
CA ASP A 687 14.16 32.48 -20.33
C ASP A 687 13.96 31.11 -19.65
N LYS A 688 13.00 30.98 -18.71
CA LYS A 688 12.53 29.66 -18.19
C LYS A 688 11.93 28.81 -19.32
N ILE A 689 11.07 29.40 -20.16
CA ILE A 689 10.49 28.74 -21.35
C ILE A 689 11.59 28.36 -22.34
N ALA A 690 12.54 29.27 -22.63
CA ALA A 690 13.66 28.98 -23.51
C ALA A 690 14.57 27.87 -22.98
N TYR A 691 14.67 27.68 -21.65
CA TYR A 691 15.42 26.60 -21.01
C TYR A 691 14.68 25.25 -21.03
N GLY A 692 13.49 25.19 -21.65
CA GLY A 692 12.72 23.96 -21.79
C GLY A 692 11.77 23.66 -20.63
N VAL A 693 11.49 24.62 -19.73
CA VAL A 693 10.40 24.44 -18.75
C VAL A 693 9.05 24.51 -19.48
N PRO A 694 8.17 23.49 -19.37
CA PRO A 694 6.83 23.51 -19.97
C PRO A 694 6.01 24.71 -19.47
N ARG A 695 5.26 25.37 -20.36
CA ARG A 695 4.39 26.51 -19.99
C ARG A 695 3.34 26.14 -18.94
N SER A 696 2.91 24.89 -18.93
CA SER A 696 2.00 24.30 -17.93
C SER A 696 2.58 24.21 -16.51
N GLN A 697 3.89 24.33 -16.33
CA GLN A 697 4.58 24.36 -15.03
C GLN A 697 4.94 25.79 -14.57
N LEU A 698 4.50 26.82 -15.30
CA LEU A 698 4.89 28.22 -15.09
C LEU A 698 3.75 29.12 -14.60
N TYR A 699 2.60 28.57 -14.20
CA TYR A 699 1.49 29.39 -13.67
C TYR A 699 1.89 30.15 -12.40
N GLY A 700 2.68 29.52 -11.52
CA GLY A 700 3.26 30.19 -10.35
C GLY A 700 4.13 31.40 -10.69
N ASP A 701 4.85 31.36 -11.81
CA ASP A 701 5.67 32.48 -12.29
C ASP A 701 4.84 33.56 -13.00
N MET A 702 3.91 33.15 -13.88
CA MET A 702 2.98 34.07 -14.55
C MET A 702 2.14 34.86 -13.53
N ALA A 703 1.76 34.22 -12.42
CA ALA A 703 1.01 34.86 -11.34
C ALA A 703 1.79 35.96 -10.61
N ARG A 704 3.12 35.83 -10.52
CA ARG A 704 4.01 36.82 -9.86
C ARG A 704 4.35 38.02 -10.74
N LEU A 705 4.09 37.96 -12.04
CA LEU A 705 4.30 39.10 -12.95
C LEU A 705 3.41 40.30 -12.59
N PRO A 706 3.86 41.54 -12.88
CA PRO A 706 3.00 42.73 -12.92
C PRO A 706 1.76 42.52 -13.79
N GLU A 707 0.66 43.20 -13.47
CA GLU A 707 -0.66 42.98 -14.10
C GLU A 707 -0.65 43.23 -15.62
N ASP A 708 0.06 44.27 -16.08
CA ASP A 708 0.23 44.59 -17.49
C ASP A 708 0.99 43.50 -18.25
N GLN A 709 2.05 42.95 -17.64
CA GLN A 709 2.82 41.84 -18.21
C GLN A 709 2.03 40.54 -18.18
N ARG A 710 1.32 40.26 -17.08
CA ARG A 710 0.42 39.10 -16.95
C ARG A 710 -0.69 39.14 -18.00
N ALA A 711 -1.23 40.32 -18.30
CA ALA A 711 -2.19 40.52 -19.37
C ALA A 711 -1.62 40.22 -20.76
N LEU A 712 -0.31 40.37 -21.00
CA LEU A 712 0.31 39.93 -22.27
C LEU A 712 0.32 38.41 -22.43
N PHE A 713 0.48 37.65 -21.33
CA PHE A 713 0.31 36.19 -21.35
C PHE A 713 -1.17 35.82 -21.54
N ALA A 714 -2.08 36.43 -20.76
CA ALA A 714 -3.51 36.15 -20.81
C ALA A 714 -4.15 36.44 -22.19
N ARG A 715 -3.62 37.38 -22.99
CA ARG A 715 -4.10 37.65 -24.36
C ARG A 715 -4.05 36.44 -25.30
N ASN A 716 -3.08 35.55 -25.11
CA ASN A 716 -2.86 34.38 -25.96
C ASN A 716 -3.32 33.07 -25.28
N MET A 717 -3.99 33.17 -24.13
CA MET A 717 -4.52 32.05 -23.35
C MET A 717 -6.00 31.79 -23.69
N SER A 718 -6.38 30.51 -23.74
CA SER A 718 -7.77 30.08 -23.60
C SER A 718 -8.35 30.51 -22.24
N ASP A 719 -9.68 30.57 -22.11
CA ASP A 719 -10.30 30.98 -20.85
C ASP A 719 -10.08 29.96 -19.71
N SER A 720 -9.76 28.70 -20.03
CA SER A 720 -9.32 27.72 -19.02
C SER A 720 -7.87 27.96 -18.56
N GLU A 721 -6.96 28.37 -19.44
CA GLU A 721 -5.60 28.78 -19.02
C GLU A 721 -5.64 30.04 -18.14
N LYS A 722 -6.51 31.01 -18.48
CA LYS A 722 -6.75 32.20 -17.65
C LYS A 722 -7.28 31.79 -16.26
N ALA A 723 -8.29 30.91 -16.21
CA ALA A 723 -8.85 30.43 -14.95
C ALA A 723 -7.81 29.71 -14.06
N ILE A 724 -6.82 29.00 -14.63
CA ILE A 724 -5.70 28.46 -13.84
C ILE A 724 -4.85 29.61 -13.30
N LEU A 725 -4.43 30.53 -14.17
CA LEU A 725 -3.59 31.67 -13.82
C LEU A 725 -4.21 32.55 -12.72
N ASP A 726 -5.49 32.91 -12.84
CA ASP A 726 -6.20 33.76 -11.89
C ASP A 726 -6.38 33.07 -10.53
N ASN A 727 -6.63 31.75 -10.51
CA ASN A 727 -6.61 30.96 -9.28
C ASN A 727 -5.21 30.94 -8.63
N VAL A 728 -4.13 30.78 -9.40
CA VAL A 728 -2.76 30.78 -8.87
C VAL A 728 -2.33 32.19 -8.41
N VAL A 729 -2.83 33.27 -9.04
CA VAL A 729 -2.72 34.66 -8.55
C VAL A 729 -3.41 34.83 -7.20
N ALA A 730 -4.67 34.37 -7.06
CA ALA A 730 -5.42 34.44 -5.81
C ALA A 730 -4.74 33.65 -4.66
N GLN A 731 -3.91 32.66 -5.01
CA GLN A 731 -3.09 31.88 -4.07
C GLN A 731 -1.69 32.48 -3.83
N GLY A 732 -1.46 33.74 -4.18
CA GLY A 732 -0.18 34.43 -3.96
C GLY A 732 0.96 33.89 -4.84
N GLY A 733 0.65 33.31 -6.00
CA GLY A 733 1.63 32.65 -6.87
C GLY A 733 2.05 31.26 -6.39
N GLN A 734 1.28 30.61 -5.51
CA GLN A 734 1.43 29.19 -5.19
C GLN A 734 0.46 28.34 -6.01
N GLU A 735 1.01 27.39 -6.77
CA GLU A 735 0.26 26.43 -7.56
C GLU A 735 0.08 25.12 -6.77
N ARG A 736 -1.17 24.69 -6.58
CA ARG A 736 -1.53 23.47 -5.84
C ARG A 736 -1.79 22.29 -6.78
N LEU A 737 -2.05 21.12 -6.21
CA LEU A 737 -2.24 19.88 -6.97
C LEU A 737 -3.46 19.97 -7.91
N GLU A 738 -4.57 20.54 -7.44
CA GLU A 738 -5.75 20.81 -8.28
C GLU A 738 -5.44 21.75 -9.45
N ASP A 739 -4.53 22.72 -9.27
CA ASP A 739 -4.11 23.64 -10.33
C ASP A 739 -3.24 22.91 -11.37
N ARG A 740 -2.29 22.06 -10.92
CA ARG A 740 -1.51 21.18 -11.81
C ARG A 740 -2.37 20.18 -12.58
N MET A 741 -3.37 19.60 -11.94
CA MET A 741 -4.31 18.70 -12.61
C MET A 741 -5.09 19.43 -13.70
N ARG A 742 -5.56 20.66 -13.44
CA ARG A 742 -6.19 21.48 -14.48
C ARG A 742 -5.19 21.89 -15.58
N ALA A 743 -3.95 22.20 -15.23
CA ALA A 743 -2.89 22.51 -16.19
C ALA A 743 -2.63 21.35 -17.15
N ILE A 744 -2.62 20.10 -16.67
CA ILE A 744 -2.49 18.90 -17.52
C ILE A 744 -3.73 18.71 -18.39
N VAL A 745 -4.94 18.90 -17.84
CA VAL A 745 -6.21 18.81 -18.61
C VAL A 745 -6.26 19.80 -19.78
N VAL A 746 -5.75 21.02 -19.56
CA VAL A 746 -5.88 22.13 -20.53
C VAL A 746 -4.73 22.18 -21.53
N ASN A 747 -3.50 21.84 -21.13
CA ASN A 747 -2.29 22.00 -21.94
C ASN A 747 -1.66 20.67 -22.40
N GLY A 748 -2.12 19.54 -21.87
CA GLY A 748 -1.43 18.25 -21.96
C GLY A 748 -0.32 18.08 -20.92
N GLY A 749 0.03 16.82 -20.68
CA GLY A 749 0.99 16.34 -19.68
C GLY A 749 0.72 14.86 -19.39
N SER A 750 1.50 14.23 -18.49
CA SER A 750 1.23 12.86 -18.07
C SER A 750 0.63 12.79 -16.67
N TYR A 751 -0.33 11.89 -16.50
CA TYR A 751 -0.72 11.38 -15.18
C TYR A 751 0.48 10.96 -14.31
N LYS A 752 1.53 10.42 -14.94
CA LYS A 752 2.75 9.96 -14.26
C LYS A 752 3.55 11.11 -13.62
N ASP A 753 3.39 12.34 -14.12
CA ASP A 753 4.03 13.54 -13.57
C ASP A 753 3.48 13.89 -12.16
N ILE A 754 2.22 13.54 -11.89
CA ILE A 754 1.53 13.78 -10.61
C ILE A 754 1.21 12.50 -9.82
N GLN A 755 1.51 11.31 -10.35
CA GLN A 755 1.23 10.03 -9.70
C GLN A 755 1.85 9.95 -8.29
N GLY A 756 3.07 10.48 -8.14
CA GLY A 756 3.75 10.61 -6.85
C GLY A 756 3.22 11.71 -5.93
N GLU A 757 2.28 12.57 -6.36
CA GLU A 757 1.49 13.46 -5.50
C GLU A 757 0.15 12.82 -5.14
N LEU A 758 -0.53 12.19 -6.11
CA LEU A 758 -1.77 11.43 -5.89
C LEU A 758 -1.58 10.28 -4.90
N ALA A 759 -0.44 9.58 -4.95
CA ALA A 759 -0.07 8.55 -3.97
C ALA A 759 0.17 9.07 -2.54
N LYS A 760 0.20 10.40 -2.34
CA LYS A 760 0.24 11.03 -1.01
C LYS A 760 -1.15 11.39 -0.48
N LEU A 761 -2.22 11.21 -1.28
CA LEU A 761 -3.62 11.40 -0.86
C LEU A 761 -4.10 10.17 -0.11
N THR A 762 -3.48 9.98 1.04
CA THR A 762 -3.73 8.87 1.96
C THR A 762 -5.16 8.92 2.51
N THR A 763 -5.58 10.00 3.19
CA THR A 763 -6.89 10.04 3.85
C THR A 763 -8.00 10.52 2.93
N ASP A 764 -9.24 10.13 3.22
CA ASP A 764 -10.40 10.57 2.43
C ASP A 764 -10.66 12.08 2.56
N GLU A 765 -10.26 12.73 3.66
CA GLU A 765 -10.24 14.19 3.73
C GLU A 765 -9.28 14.80 2.71
N GLN A 766 -8.13 14.18 2.42
CA GLN A 766 -7.16 14.67 1.44
C GLN A 766 -7.69 14.52 0.02
N LYS A 767 -8.24 13.33 -0.31
CA LYS A 767 -8.89 13.07 -1.62
C LYS A 767 -10.09 14.01 -1.83
N LYS A 768 -10.96 14.16 -0.82
CA LYS A 768 -12.12 15.05 -0.86
C LYS A 768 -11.73 16.53 -0.90
N ALA A 769 -10.68 16.95 -0.20
CA ALA A 769 -10.17 18.31 -0.29
C ALA A 769 -9.67 18.64 -1.70
N LEU A 770 -8.97 17.71 -2.37
CA LEU A 770 -8.57 17.87 -3.78
C LEU A 770 -9.80 17.98 -4.70
N LEU A 771 -10.75 17.05 -4.60
CA LEU A 771 -11.99 17.04 -5.40
C LEU A 771 -12.77 18.35 -5.22
N ASN A 772 -13.05 18.75 -3.97
CA ASN A 772 -13.73 19.99 -3.64
C ASN A 772 -12.94 21.21 -4.14
N ALA A 773 -11.61 21.26 -4.00
CA ALA A 773 -10.81 22.39 -4.44
C ALA A 773 -10.86 22.55 -5.96
N TYR A 774 -10.77 21.45 -6.71
CA TYR A 774 -10.89 21.45 -8.17
C TYR A 774 -12.29 21.90 -8.64
N GLU A 775 -13.36 21.31 -8.06
CA GLU A 775 -14.75 21.65 -8.40
C GLU A 775 -15.07 23.13 -8.08
N ASN A 776 -14.56 23.66 -6.96
CA ASN A 776 -14.74 25.07 -6.61
C ASN A 776 -13.94 26.04 -7.50
N LYS A 777 -12.70 25.71 -7.89
CA LYS A 777 -11.84 26.59 -8.69
C LYS A 777 -12.18 26.62 -10.18
N TYR A 778 -12.64 25.49 -10.72
CA TYR A 778 -12.77 25.29 -12.17
C TYR A 778 -14.19 24.96 -12.63
N HIS A 779 -15.14 24.82 -11.69
CA HIS A 779 -16.56 24.57 -11.97
C HIS A 779 -16.79 23.37 -12.92
N SER A 780 -15.92 22.36 -12.81
CA SER A 780 -15.96 21.09 -13.53
C SER A 780 -15.51 19.96 -12.60
N ASN A 781 -15.91 18.72 -12.91
CA ASN A 781 -15.61 17.55 -12.09
C ASN A 781 -14.28 16.90 -12.51
N LEU A 782 -13.37 16.71 -11.54
CA LEU A 782 -12.01 16.21 -11.77
C LEU A 782 -11.98 14.83 -12.43
N SER A 783 -12.86 13.91 -12.02
CA SER A 783 -12.94 12.56 -12.60
C SER A 783 -13.38 12.60 -14.07
N ASN A 784 -14.35 13.44 -14.41
CA ASN A 784 -14.82 13.60 -15.80
C ASN A 784 -13.79 14.29 -16.70
N ASP A 785 -13.08 15.30 -16.20
CA ASP A 785 -12.06 16.02 -16.96
C ASP A 785 -10.79 15.19 -17.21
N TYR A 786 -10.36 14.40 -16.22
CA TYR A 786 -9.01 13.81 -16.21
C TYR A 786 -8.98 12.33 -16.65
N ILE A 787 -10.00 11.51 -16.36
CA ILE A 787 -10.04 10.09 -16.77
C ILE A 787 -9.88 9.88 -18.30
N PRO A 788 -10.36 10.77 -19.20
CA PRO A 788 -10.09 10.66 -20.64
C PRO A 788 -8.61 10.74 -21.02
N LEU A 789 -7.76 11.30 -20.15
CA LEU A 789 -6.32 11.56 -20.38
C LEU A 789 -5.41 10.50 -19.73
N VAL A 790 -6.00 9.55 -18.99
CA VAL A 790 -5.27 8.44 -18.36
C VAL A 790 -5.25 7.25 -19.32
N ASP A 791 -4.07 6.64 -19.51
CA ASP A 791 -3.91 5.42 -20.31
C ASP A 791 -4.86 4.31 -19.83
N ALA A 792 -5.39 3.48 -20.75
CA ALA A 792 -6.40 2.47 -20.41
C ALA A 792 -5.97 1.50 -19.29
N ALA A 793 -4.67 1.18 -19.19
CA ALA A 793 -4.10 0.36 -18.12
C ALA A 793 -4.05 1.10 -16.76
N ASP A 794 -3.86 2.42 -16.78
CA ASP A 794 -3.65 3.25 -15.58
C ASP A 794 -4.97 3.78 -14.98
N LYS A 795 -6.10 3.63 -15.69
CA LYS A 795 -7.41 4.19 -15.27
C LYS A 795 -7.91 3.65 -13.94
N VAL A 796 -7.69 2.37 -13.64
CA VAL A 796 -8.08 1.76 -12.35
C VAL A 796 -7.27 2.40 -11.21
N GLN A 797 -5.96 2.51 -11.36
CA GLN A 797 -5.07 3.19 -10.40
C GLN A 797 -5.48 4.65 -10.17
N TYR A 798 -5.77 5.39 -11.23
CA TYR A 798 -6.24 6.78 -11.11
C TYR A 798 -7.54 6.88 -10.32
N GLN A 799 -8.51 6.00 -10.59
CA GLN A 799 -9.76 5.97 -9.83
C GLN A 799 -9.52 5.65 -8.36
N THR A 800 -8.69 4.65 -8.03
CA THR A 800 -8.42 4.29 -6.62
C THR A 800 -7.69 5.39 -5.84
N TYR A 801 -6.89 6.25 -6.47
CA TYR A 801 -6.33 7.44 -5.79
C TYR A 801 -7.38 8.50 -5.40
N LEU A 802 -8.57 8.51 -6.01
CA LEU A 802 -9.63 9.49 -5.74
C LEU A 802 -10.89 8.89 -5.11
N LYS A 803 -11.08 7.58 -5.16
CA LYS A 803 -12.17 6.89 -4.47
C LYS A 803 -12.00 6.97 -2.94
N PRO A 804 -13.09 7.17 -2.19
CA PRO A 804 -13.10 6.96 -0.74
C PRO A 804 -12.60 5.56 -0.37
N ASN A 805 -11.92 5.45 0.77
CA ASN A 805 -11.57 4.17 1.38
C ASN A 805 -12.86 3.40 1.71
N GLY A 806 -12.86 2.07 1.59
CA GLY A 806 -14.05 1.28 1.87
C GLY A 806 -13.78 -0.20 2.15
N ASP A 807 -14.84 -0.98 2.40
CA ASP A 807 -14.76 -2.39 2.80
C ASP A 807 -14.28 -3.38 1.71
N GLY A 808 -13.85 -2.88 0.54
CA GLY A 808 -13.30 -3.65 -0.57
C GLY A 808 -14.31 -4.41 -1.43
N ASN A 809 -15.48 -4.81 -0.91
CA ASN A 809 -16.46 -5.59 -1.69
C ASN A 809 -17.09 -4.78 -2.83
N GLN A 810 -17.20 -3.46 -2.67
CA GLN A 810 -17.67 -2.54 -3.71
C GLN A 810 -16.70 -2.53 -4.90
N THR A 811 -15.39 -2.43 -4.64
CA THR A 811 -14.36 -2.45 -5.67
C THR A 811 -14.33 -3.81 -6.38
N ALA A 812 -14.43 -4.91 -5.63
CA ALA A 812 -14.48 -6.27 -6.19
C ALA A 812 -15.70 -6.48 -7.10
N PHE A 813 -16.86 -5.90 -6.74
CA PHE A 813 -18.06 -5.92 -7.56
C PHE A 813 -17.93 -5.05 -8.82
N GLU A 814 -17.30 -3.88 -8.72
CA GLU A 814 -17.05 -2.98 -9.86
C GLU A 814 -16.02 -3.56 -10.84
N HIS A 815 -14.99 -4.26 -10.36
CA HIS A 815 -14.12 -5.07 -11.20
C HIS A 815 -14.93 -6.16 -11.89
N ALA A 816 -15.75 -6.94 -11.19
CA ALA A 816 -16.61 -7.93 -11.84
C ALA A 816 -17.58 -7.32 -12.88
N LYS A 817 -18.12 -6.11 -12.63
CA LYS A 817 -18.98 -5.37 -13.58
C LYS A 817 -18.27 -5.05 -14.89
N THR A 818 -16.99 -4.71 -14.81
CA THR A 818 -16.19 -4.14 -15.92
C THR A 818 -15.36 -5.19 -16.69
N THR A 819 -14.77 -6.16 -16.01
CA THR A 819 -13.83 -7.14 -16.61
C THR A 819 -14.50 -8.17 -17.53
N ASP A 820 -15.83 -8.32 -17.44
CA ASP A 820 -16.59 -9.29 -18.23
C ASP A 820 -16.48 -9.07 -19.75
N GLY A 821 -16.31 -7.81 -20.19
CA GLY A 821 -16.12 -7.46 -21.61
C GLY A 821 -14.83 -7.99 -22.23
N LEU A 822 -13.88 -8.47 -21.41
CA LEU A 822 -12.60 -9.05 -21.83
C LEU A 822 -12.57 -10.59 -21.73
N THR A 823 -13.51 -11.22 -21.01
CA THR A 823 -13.32 -12.60 -20.49
C THR A 823 -14.25 -13.67 -21.09
N ARG A 824 -14.27 -13.77 -22.43
CA ARG A 824 -14.33 -15.14 -23.01
C ARG A 824 -13.02 -15.85 -22.61
N PHE A 825 -13.09 -17.11 -22.19
CA PHE A 825 -11.97 -17.85 -21.57
C PHE A 825 -10.88 -18.31 -22.57
N ALA A 826 -10.66 -17.53 -23.63
CA ALA A 826 -9.60 -17.63 -24.62
C ALA A 826 -9.56 -16.27 -25.37
N PHE A 827 -8.43 -15.71 -25.80
CA PHE A 827 -7.14 -16.35 -26.09
C PHE A 827 -5.93 -15.55 -25.56
N ASP A 828 -6.15 -14.58 -24.67
CA ASP A 828 -5.18 -13.54 -24.28
C ASP A 828 -4.88 -13.61 -22.77
N ALA A 829 -3.60 -13.60 -22.38
CA ALA A 829 -3.17 -13.63 -20.99
C ALA A 829 -3.48 -12.32 -20.24
N SER A 830 -3.72 -11.21 -20.94
CA SER A 830 -4.23 -9.96 -20.35
C SER A 830 -5.56 -10.20 -19.62
N ALA A 831 -6.45 -11.01 -20.22
CA ALA A 831 -7.72 -11.39 -19.61
C ALA A 831 -7.54 -12.35 -18.41
N GLN A 832 -6.48 -13.17 -18.42
CA GLN A 832 -6.15 -14.10 -17.33
C GLN A 832 -5.55 -13.38 -16.12
N THR A 833 -4.68 -12.41 -16.32
CA THR A 833 -4.14 -11.56 -15.25
C THR A 833 -5.25 -10.77 -14.54
N VAL A 834 -6.22 -10.26 -15.31
CA VAL A 834 -7.41 -9.57 -14.79
C VAL A 834 -8.34 -10.51 -14.01
N GLU A 835 -8.59 -11.72 -14.53
CA GLU A 835 -9.39 -12.74 -13.84
C GLU A 835 -8.69 -13.25 -12.56
N ARG A 836 -7.36 -13.46 -12.58
CA ARG A 836 -6.53 -13.78 -11.41
C ARG A 836 -6.63 -12.69 -10.33
N ALA A 837 -6.58 -11.42 -10.74
CA ALA A 837 -6.70 -10.30 -9.81
C ALA A 837 -8.07 -10.33 -9.10
N LEU A 838 -9.16 -10.48 -9.85
CA LEU A 838 -10.51 -10.58 -9.28
C LEU A 838 -10.66 -11.79 -8.33
N GLN A 839 -10.02 -12.91 -8.66
CA GLN A 839 -10.00 -14.11 -7.81
C GLN A 839 -9.27 -13.84 -6.49
N ILE A 840 -8.07 -13.26 -6.53
CA ILE A 840 -7.28 -12.94 -5.33
C ILE A 840 -8.00 -11.92 -4.43
N GLU A 841 -8.58 -10.87 -5.02
CA GLU A 841 -9.32 -9.85 -4.28
C GLU A 841 -10.52 -10.44 -3.51
N LYS A 842 -11.38 -11.22 -4.20
CA LYS A 842 -12.47 -11.97 -3.57
C LYS A 842 -11.97 -12.98 -2.53
N GLY A 843 -10.85 -13.65 -2.82
CA GLY A 843 -10.23 -14.66 -1.97
C GLY A 843 -9.77 -14.10 -0.64
N MET A 844 -9.05 -12.98 -0.66
CA MET A 844 -8.61 -12.28 0.56
C MET A 844 -9.78 -11.67 1.34
N LEU A 845 -10.81 -11.13 0.66
CA LEU A 845 -12.03 -10.66 1.33
C LEU A 845 -12.77 -11.79 2.05
N ALA A 846 -12.88 -12.97 1.43
CA ALA A 846 -13.47 -14.16 2.03
C ALA A 846 -12.61 -14.72 3.18
N GLU A 847 -11.29 -14.75 3.03
CA GLU A 847 -10.35 -15.22 4.04
C GLU A 847 -10.33 -14.31 5.28
N PHE A 848 -10.25 -12.98 5.08
CA PHE A 848 -10.34 -11.99 6.16
C PHE A 848 -11.58 -12.24 7.02
N GLN A 849 -12.74 -12.34 6.41
CA GLN A 849 -14.01 -12.50 7.13
C GLN A 849 -14.13 -13.87 7.80
N ALA A 850 -13.73 -14.94 7.12
CA ALA A 850 -13.79 -16.30 7.66
C ALA A 850 -12.82 -16.48 8.86
N LEU A 851 -11.63 -15.87 8.81
CA LEU A 851 -10.68 -15.88 9.93
C LEU A 851 -11.11 -14.95 11.06
N HIS A 852 -11.59 -13.75 10.75
CA HIS A 852 -12.08 -12.78 11.74
C HIS A 852 -13.21 -13.37 12.59
N LYS A 853 -14.19 -14.03 11.95
CA LYS A 853 -15.30 -14.71 12.64
C LYS A 853 -14.87 -15.86 13.57
N GLN A 854 -13.68 -16.43 13.40
CA GLN A 854 -13.11 -17.45 14.29
C GLN A 854 -12.48 -16.86 15.57
N LEU A 855 -12.23 -15.54 15.63
CA LEU A 855 -11.66 -14.88 16.81
C LEU A 855 -12.72 -14.66 17.90
N PRO A 856 -12.33 -14.55 19.20
CA PRO A 856 -13.24 -14.11 20.26
C PRO A 856 -13.83 -12.73 19.97
N LYS A 857 -15.08 -12.47 20.38
CA LYS A 857 -15.78 -11.19 20.08
C LYS A 857 -14.99 -9.93 20.49
N GLU A 858 -14.42 -9.92 21.68
CA GLU A 858 -13.58 -8.81 22.17
C GLU A 858 -12.36 -8.55 21.25
N MET A 859 -11.80 -9.62 20.67
CA MET A 859 -10.71 -9.54 19.70
C MET A 859 -11.21 -9.10 18.31
N GLN A 860 -12.39 -9.56 17.87
CA GLN A 860 -13.07 -9.08 16.66
C GLN A 860 -13.34 -7.57 16.73
N GLU A 861 -13.89 -7.10 17.85
CA GLU A 861 -14.20 -5.71 18.13
C GLU A 861 -12.93 -4.86 18.18
N LYS A 862 -11.91 -5.29 18.94
CA LYS A 862 -10.63 -4.57 19.02
C LYS A 862 -9.91 -4.51 17.67
N ILE A 863 -9.90 -5.59 16.89
CA ILE A 863 -9.35 -5.59 15.53
C ILE A 863 -10.16 -4.67 14.61
N ASN A 864 -11.50 -4.68 14.69
CA ASN A 864 -12.34 -3.76 13.92
C ASN A 864 -12.04 -2.30 14.27
N THR A 865 -11.89 -1.93 15.54
CA THR A 865 -11.51 -0.57 15.96
C THR A 865 -10.11 -0.20 15.46
N LEU A 866 -9.13 -1.09 15.60
CA LEU A 866 -7.76 -0.85 15.10
C LEU A 866 -7.70 -0.71 13.57
N ILE A 867 -8.55 -1.45 12.84
CA ILE A 867 -8.73 -1.33 11.38
C ILE A 867 -9.42 -0.01 11.03
N THR A 868 -10.60 0.27 11.59
CA THR A 868 -11.36 1.52 11.38
C THR A 868 -10.45 2.72 11.59
N ASN A 869 -9.74 2.78 12.72
CA ASN A 869 -8.82 3.87 13.03
C ASN A 869 -7.67 3.98 12.01
N ALA A 870 -7.13 2.86 11.52
CA ALA A 870 -6.09 2.86 10.50
C ALA A 870 -6.61 3.30 9.12
N VAL A 871 -7.83 2.91 8.76
CA VAL A 871 -8.48 3.28 7.48
C VAL A 871 -8.89 4.75 7.46
N GLU A 872 -9.51 5.24 8.54
CA GLU A 872 -9.91 6.65 8.69
C GLU A 872 -8.70 7.59 8.75
N GLN A 873 -7.64 7.21 9.48
CA GLN A 873 -6.40 8.00 9.54
C GLN A 873 -5.47 7.72 8.34
N ASN A 874 -5.85 6.82 7.44
CA ASN A 874 -5.04 6.15 6.40
C ASN A 874 -3.57 5.94 6.81
N ARG A 875 -3.39 5.23 7.92
CA ARG A 875 -2.11 4.75 8.42
C ARG A 875 -1.97 3.27 8.08
N ALA A 876 -0.74 2.76 8.16
CA ALA A 876 -0.53 1.33 8.22
C ALA A 876 -1.40 0.70 9.33
N ALA A 877 -1.91 -0.51 9.10
CA ALA A 877 -2.53 -1.30 10.16
C ALA A 877 -1.57 -1.36 11.38
N PRO A 878 -2.06 -1.21 12.62
CA PRO A 878 -1.19 -1.11 13.80
C PRO A 878 -0.67 -2.49 14.21
N ILE A 879 0.22 -3.08 13.40
CA ILE A 879 0.51 -4.51 13.46
C ILE A 879 1.13 -4.93 14.78
N GLU A 880 1.94 -4.10 15.45
CA GLU A 880 2.47 -4.43 16.78
C GLU A 880 1.38 -4.45 17.87
N GLU A 881 0.33 -3.62 17.74
CA GLU A 881 -0.85 -3.65 18.63
C GLU A 881 -1.75 -4.86 18.36
N ILE A 882 -1.85 -5.30 17.10
CA ILE A 882 -2.60 -6.51 16.73
C ILE A 882 -1.79 -7.79 17.08
N LYS A 883 -0.46 -7.78 16.95
CA LYS A 883 0.45 -8.84 17.43
C LYS A 883 0.30 -9.09 18.92
N ALA A 884 0.10 -8.04 19.71
CA ALA A 884 -0.15 -8.15 21.15
C ALA A 884 -1.46 -8.90 21.49
N LEU A 885 -2.32 -9.20 20.51
CA LEU A 885 -3.53 -10.03 20.66
C LEU A 885 -3.28 -11.51 20.34
N GLY A 886 -2.06 -11.88 19.92
CA GLY A 886 -1.62 -13.27 19.70
C GLY A 886 -1.74 -13.78 18.25
N LYS A 887 -1.28 -15.01 18.02
CA LYS A 887 -1.04 -15.57 16.68
C LYS A 887 -2.24 -15.48 15.73
N ALA A 888 -3.45 -15.80 16.18
CA ALA A 888 -4.64 -15.77 15.32
C ALA A 888 -5.00 -14.34 14.86
N ALA A 889 -4.72 -13.33 15.69
CA ALA A 889 -4.84 -11.94 15.30
C ALA A 889 -3.75 -11.51 14.30
N VAL A 890 -2.54 -12.08 14.37
CA VAL A 890 -1.47 -11.84 13.37
C VAL A 890 -1.83 -12.43 12.02
N ASP A 891 -2.34 -13.67 11.99
CA ASP A 891 -2.77 -14.31 10.75
C ASP A 891 -3.92 -13.49 10.09
N VAL A 892 -4.85 -12.90 10.88
CA VAL A 892 -5.83 -11.90 10.38
C VAL A 892 -5.19 -10.57 9.96
N ALA A 893 -4.24 -10.03 10.74
CA ALA A 893 -3.57 -8.76 10.48
C ALA A 893 -2.83 -8.73 9.13
N ALA A 894 -2.28 -9.87 8.71
CA ALA A 894 -1.62 -10.00 7.42
C ALA A 894 -2.61 -9.78 6.26
N VAL A 895 -3.73 -10.52 6.25
CA VAL A 895 -4.77 -10.38 5.21
C VAL A 895 -5.36 -8.96 5.21
N VAL A 896 -5.63 -8.42 6.41
CA VAL A 896 -6.08 -7.03 6.63
C VAL A 896 -5.11 -6.02 6.02
N ALA A 897 -3.82 -6.10 6.36
CA ALA A 897 -2.83 -5.16 5.88
C ALA A 897 -2.74 -5.19 4.35
N THR A 898 -2.79 -6.38 3.74
CA THR A 898 -2.82 -6.55 2.28
C THR A 898 -4.10 -5.96 1.65
N VAL A 899 -5.29 -6.26 2.17
CA VAL A 899 -6.57 -5.72 1.63
C VAL A 899 -6.61 -4.19 1.64
N TYR A 900 -6.15 -3.55 2.73
CA TYR A 900 -6.18 -2.09 2.84
C TYR A 900 -5.02 -1.38 2.12
N THR A 901 -3.81 -1.95 2.10
CA THR A 901 -2.68 -1.34 1.34
C THR A 901 -2.80 -1.52 -0.17
N LEU A 902 -3.57 -2.52 -0.66
CA LEU A 902 -3.92 -2.69 -2.07
C LEU A 902 -5.10 -1.79 -2.53
N GLY A 903 -5.74 -1.03 -1.64
CA GLY A 903 -6.90 -0.20 -1.98
C GLY A 903 -8.10 -0.99 -2.54
N GLY A 904 -8.21 -2.28 -2.20
CA GLY A 904 -9.22 -3.16 -2.81
C GLY A 904 -8.98 -3.43 -4.29
N SER A 905 -7.75 -3.75 -4.70
CA SER A 905 -7.49 -4.25 -6.06
C SER A 905 -6.22 -5.11 -6.09
N ALA A 906 -6.33 -6.39 -6.48
CA ALA A 906 -5.12 -7.16 -6.77
C ALA A 906 -4.39 -6.65 -8.04
N ALA A 907 -5.07 -5.87 -8.89
CA ALA A 907 -4.46 -5.15 -10.00
C ALA A 907 -3.59 -3.93 -9.59
N LEU A 908 -3.46 -3.62 -8.29
CA LEU A 908 -2.68 -2.48 -7.78
C LEU A 908 -1.42 -2.88 -7.00
N ALA A 909 -1.07 -4.16 -6.95
CA ALA A 909 0.11 -4.65 -6.24
C ALA A 909 1.42 -3.97 -6.69
N ALA A 910 1.50 -3.56 -7.97
CA ALA A 910 2.56 -2.73 -8.52
C ALA A 910 2.80 -1.37 -7.80
N THR A 911 1.93 -0.94 -6.86
CA THR A 911 2.07 0.33 -6.12
C THR A 911 2.31 0.23 -4.61
N ILE A 912 2.44 -0.95 -4.01
CA ILE A 912 2.85 -1.05 -2.59
C ILE A 912 4.37 -0.84 -2.44
N ARG A 913 4.79 0.42 -2.56
CA ARG A 913 6.08 0.93 -2.05
C ARG A 913 5.94 2.24 -1.25
N ALA A 914 4.73 2.50 -0.74
CA ALA A 914 4.41 3.64 0.13
C ALA A 914 3.88 3.18 1.50
N GLY A 915 4.64 2.36 2.22
CA GLY A 915 4.29 1.89 3.56
C GLY A 915 5.34 0.96 4.14
N GLU A 916 6.05 1.40 5.19
CA GLU A 916 7.24 0.72 5.75
C GLU A 916 6.94 -0.60 6.49
N THR A 917 5.68 -1.03 6.53
CA THR A 917 5.15 -2.02 7.47
C THR A 917 4.73 -3.34 6.83
N ALA A 918 4.13 -3.34 5.64
CA ALA A 918 3.57 -4.57 5.04
C ALA A 918 4.66 -5.60 4.71
N ALA A 919 5.68 -5.19 3.95
CA ALA A 919 6.86 -6.02 3.65
C ALA A 919 7.61 -6.41 4.94
N ALA A 920 7.78 -5.45 5.87
CA ALA A 920 8.45 -5.69 7.14
C ALA A 920 7.75 -6.77 7.97
N VAL A 921 6.42 -6.88 7.94
CA VAL A 921 5.67 -7.94 8.64
C VAL A 921 5.85 -9.30 7.98
N ILE A 922 5.80 -9.39 6.65
CA ILE A 922 5.98 -10.68 5.95
C ILE A 922 7.40 -11.21 6.18
N SER A 923 8.43 -10.39 5.94
CA SER A 923 9.83 -10.75 6.21
C SER A 923 10.08 -11.06 7.69
N ARG A 924 9.49 -10.30 8.62
CA ARG A 924 9.69 -10.52 10.06
C ARG A 924 8.93 -11.73 10.60
N VAL A 925 7.73 -12.06 10.11
CA VAL A 925 7.05 -13.31 10.47
C VAL A 925 7.75 -14.52 9.85
N ALA A 926 8.35 -14.38 8.66
CA ALA A 926 9.24 -15.40 8.10
C ALA A 926 10.50 -15.58 8.96
N ALA A 927 11.15 -14.49 9.39
CA ALA A 927 12.31 -14.53 10.29
C ALA A 927 11.96 -15.10 11.67
N GLU A 928 10.85 -14.68 12.29
CA GLU A 928 10.39 -15.16 13.60
C GLU A 928 9.99 -16.64 13.56
N ARG A 929 9.34 -17.13 12.47
CA ARG A 929 9.06 -18.57 12.28
C ARG A 929 10.32 -19.38 11.95
N THR A 930 11.29 -18.80 11.24
CA THR A 930 12.58 -19.45 10.96
C THR A 930 13.43 -19.55 12.23
N ALA A 931 13.46 -18.49 13.05
CA ALA A 931 14.10 -18.49 14.36
C ALA A 931 13.44 -19.50 15.32
N ALA A 932 12.10 -19.61 15.30
CA ALA A 932 11.40 -20.66 16.05
C ALA A 932 11.77 -22.07 15.58
N ALA A 933 11.83 -22.33 14.27
CA ALA A 933 12.27 -23.62 13.73
C ALA A 933 13.75 -23.93 13.99
N VAL A 934 14.60 -22.91 14.14
CA VAL A 934 16.00 -23.06 14.58
C VAL A 934 16.06 -23.35 16.08
N LEU A 935 15.29 -22.66 16.94
CA LEU A 935 15.21 -22.97 18.37
C LEU A 935 14.65 -24.37 18.63
N GLU A 936 13.59 -24.79 17.93
CA GLU A 936 13.09 -26.16 18.02
C GLU A 936 14.13 -27.17 17.55
N ARG A 937 14.98 -26.84 16.57
CA ARG A 937 16.15 -27.66 16.20
C ARG A 937 17.22 -27.71 17.28
N GLU A 938 17.56 -26.60 17.94
CA GLU A 938 18.55 -26.58 19.02
C GLU A 938 18.04 -27.34 20.25
N VAL A 939 16.76 -27.17 20.62
CA VAL A 939 16.11 -27.92 21.71
C VAL A 939 16.00 -29.41 21.35
N ALA A 940 15.61 -29.76 20.12
CA ALA A 940 15.55 -31.15 19.67
C ALA A 940 16.95 -31.80 19.60
N ALA A 941 17.97 -31.09 19.12
CA ALA A 941 19.36 -31.59 19.09
C ALA A 941 19.92 -31.78 20.50
N THR A 942 19.66 -30.82 21.41
CA THR A 942 20.07 -30.92 22.82
C THR A 942 19.37 -32.09 23.52
N THR A 943 18.06 -32.25 23.30
CA THR A 943 17.26 -33.35 23.86
C THR A 943 17.69 -34.71 23.28
N THR A 944 18.03 -34.76 21.99
CA THR A 944 18.54 -35.99 21.33
C THR A 944 19.91 -36.37 21.88
N ASN A 945 20.84 -35.42 21.99
CA ASN A 945 22.17 -35.67 22.54
C ASN A 945 22.15 -36.04 24.03
N ALA A 946 21.13 -35.60 24.80
CA ALA A 946 20.96 -35.98 26.20
C ALA A 946 20.37 -37.39 26.41
N VAL A 947 19.88 -38.06 25.36
CA VAL A 947 19.17 -39.36 25.45
C VAL A 947 19.97 -40.52 24.83
N ILE A 948 21.05 -40.26 24.09
CA ILE A 948 21.86 -41.29 23.39
C ILE A 948 23.24 -41.50 24.08
N ASP A 949 23.25 -41.66 25.40
CA ASP A 949 24.48 -42.06 26.14
C ASP A 949 24.21 -43.04 27.31
N THR A 950 23.16 -43.87 27.22
CA THR A 950 22.89 -44.94 28.22
C THR A 950 22.21 -46.19 27.67
N ALA A 951 22.38 -46.50 26.37
CA ALA A 951 21.67 -47.62 25.71
C ALA A 951 22.53 -48.42 24.69
N ALA A 952 23.81 -48.64 24.98
CA ALA A 952 24.76 -49.26 24.04
C ALA A 952 25.43 -50.55 24.56
N THR A 953 24.70 -51.51 25.15
CA THR A 953 25.23 -52.88 25.33
C THR A 953 24.18 -54.00 25.41
N ARG A 954 24.45 -55.08 24.65
CA ARG A 954 23.91 -56.46 24.72
C ARG A 954 22.62 -56.84 23.97
N ILE A 955 22.85 -57.48 22.81
CA ILE A 955 22.40 -58.84 22.45
C ILE A 955 20.88 -59.10 22.20
N ALA A 956 20.59 -59.24 20.90
CA ALA A 956 19.71 -60.21 20.23
C ALA A 956 18.65 -61.04 20.99
N GLY A 957 17.42 -61.03 20.45
CA GLY A 957 16.33 -61.96 20.72
C GLY A 957 15.17 -61.71 19.75
N GLY A 958 14.44 -62.73 19.31
CA GLY A 958 13.52 -62.62 18.16
C GLY A 958 12.02 -62.64 18.44
N ALA A 959 11.28 -61.92 17.58
CA ALA A 959 9.94 -62.23 17.05
C ALA A 959 8.67 -62.15 17.93
N VAL A 960 7.53 -62.25 17.23
CA VAL A 960 6.15 -62.61 17.67
C VAL A 960 5.16 -61.47 18.02
N THR A 961 4.37 -61.09 17.01
CA THR A 961 2.94 -60.66 16.96
C THR A 961 2.34 -59.49 17.75
N GLU A 962 1.47 -58.74 17.06
CA GLU A 962 0.30 -57.95 17.53
C GLU A 962 -0.75 -58.85 18.29
N PRO A 963 -1.98 -58.41 18.76
CA PRO A 963 -2.75 -57.19 18.46
C PRO A 963 -3.70 -56.62 19.58
N LEU A 964 -4.64 -55.72 19.18
CA LEU A 964 -5.87 -55.26 19.89
C LEU A 964 -5.68 -54.35 21.16
N VAL A 965 -6.62 -53.49 21.60
CA VAL A 965 -7.71 -52.70 20.93
C VAL A 965 -8.19 -51.54 21.85
N ALA A 966 -9.00 -50.61 21.32
CA ALA A 966 -9.53 -49.38 21.93
C ALA A 966 -10.33 -49.49 23.26
N ALA A 967 -10.44 -48.38 24.01
CA ALA A 967 -11.72 -47.66 24.26
C ALA A 967 -11.64 -46.37 25.14
N ASP A 968 -12.34 -45.32 24.67
CA ASP A 968 -12.98 -44.15 25.31
C ASP A 968 -12.51 -43.45 26.64
N ARG A 969 -12.28 -42.13 26.48
CA ARG A 969 -12.93 -40.95 27.16
C ARG A 969 -13.18 -40.94 28.69
N VAL A 970 -12.86 -39.80 29.34
CA VAL A 970 -13.80 -38.68 29.65
C VAL A 970 -13.11 -37.55 30.46
N ALA A 971 -13.53 -36.30 30.22
CA ALA A 971 -13.41 -35.06 31.03
C ALA A 971 -12.04 -34.45 31.39
N THR A 972 -11.93 -33.15 31.11
CA THR A 972 -11.04 -32.17 31.75
C THR A 972 -11.68 -31.59 33.02
N VAL A 973 -10.86 -31.01 33.94
CA VAL A 973 -11.02 -29.67 34.58
C VAL A 973 -10.11 -29.54 35.83
N ALA A 974 -9.45 -28.37 35.93
CA ALA A 974 -8.87 -27.63 37.08
C ALA A 974 -8.36 -28.29 38.39
N GLU A 975 -7.37 -27.61 38.99
CA GLU A 975 -6.63 -27.93 40.23
C GLU A 975 -7.44 -27.84 41.54
N PRO A 976 -6.89 -28.40 42.64
CA PRO A 976 -6.86 -27.66 43.91
C PRO A 976 -5.52 -27.73 44.67
N ILE A 977 -4.75 -26.63 44.59
CA ILE A 977 -4.24 -25.74 45.68
C ILE A 977 -4.08 -26.32 47.12
N VAL A 978 -3.12 -25.74 47.88
CA VAL A 978 -2.88 -25.74 49.36
C VAL A 978 -1.75 -26.69 49.82
N ALA A 979 -0.78 -26.32 50.68
CA ALA A 979 -0.19 -25.01 51.05
C ALA A 979 1.11 -25.26 51.87
N ALA A 980 1.88 -24.21 52.16
CA ALA A 980 2.75 -24.14 53.34
C ALA A 980 2.22 -23.01 54.25
N ASP A 981 2.25 -23.21 55.56
CA ASP A 981 1.55 -22.40 56.58
C ASP A 981 1.68 -20.87 56.41
N ARG A 982 0.59 -20.11 56.61
CA ARG A 982 -0.37 -20.27 57.71
C ARG A 982 -1.83 -20.29 57.29
N THR A 983 -2.58 -21.21 57.88
CA THR A 983 -4.01 -20.99 58.19
C THR A 983 -4.21 -20.89 59.70
N ALA A 984 -5.17 -20.06 60.11
CA ALA A 984 -5.80 -20.13 61.42
C ALA A 984 -7.31 -20.04 61.14
N ALA A 985 -8.07 -21.09 61.49
CA ALA A 985 -9.47 -21.19 61.12
C ALA A 985 -10.36 -20.21 61.91
N VAL A 986 -11.48 -19.82 61.31
CA VAL A 986 -12.51 -19.05 62.01
C VAL A 986 -13.24 -19.95 63.01
N VAL A 987 -13.08 -19.66 64.30
CA VAL A 987 -13.93 -20.16 65.38
C VAL A 987 -14.21 -19.02 66.35
N GLU A 988 -15.45 -18.52 66.36
CA GLU A 988 -16.00 -17.82 67.53
C GLU A 988 -16.42 -18.85 68.60
N PRO A 989 -16.48 -18.51 69.91
CA PRO A 989 -16.47 -17.17 70.48
C PRO A 989 -15.48 -16.93 71.65
N VAL A 990 -15.55 -15.71 72.17
CA VAL A 990 -14.94 -15.16 73.40
C VAL A 990 -15.01 -16.08 74.63
N VAL A 991 -13.85 -16.32 75.29
CA VAL A 991 -13.63 -16.19 76.75
C VAL A 991 -12.18 -15.72 76.97
N ALA A 992 -11.92 -14.88 77.97
CA ALA A 992 -10.60 -14.33 78.27
C ALA A 992 -10.05 -14.76 79.65
N ALA A 993 -8.74 -15.08 79.70
CA ALA A 993 -7.84 -14.93 80.85
C ALA A 993 -6.40 -15.32 80.44
N ASP A 994 -5.31 -14.84 81.04
CA ASP A 994 -4.95 -13.53 81.64
C ASP A 994 -3.40 -13.56 81.87
N ARG A 995 -2.77 -12.39 82.04
CA ARG A 995 -1.46 -12.13 82.73
C ARG A 995 -0.11 -12.70 82.21
N THR A 996 0.79 -11.71 82.01
CA THR A 996 2.24 -11.66 82.35
C THR A 996 3.22 -12.61 81.61
N ALA A 997 4.27 -12.19 80.90
CA ALA A 997 5.12 -10.97 80.81
C ALA A 997 6.38 -10.91 81.70
N ALA A 998 7.55 -10.84 81.05
CA ALA A 998 8.78 -10.09 81.37
C ALA A 998 9.75 -10.23 80.16
N VAL A 999 10.09 -9.16 79.40
CA VAL A 999 11.14 -8.13 79.65
C VAL A 999 12.56 -8.72 79.44
N VAL A 1000 13.46 -8.18 78.60
CA VAL A 1000 13.80 -6.75 78.34
C VAL A 1000 13.80 -6.33 76.84
N GLU A 1001 13.60 -5.03 76.61
CA GLU A 1001 13.65 -4.22 75.37
C GLU A 1001 15.12 -3.83 74.98
N PRO A 1002 15.45 -2.76 74.19
CA PRO A 1002 14.73 -1.98 73.15
C PRO A 1002 15.44 -2.06 71.75
N VAL A 1003 14.83 -1.80 70.57
CA VAL A 1003 13.94 -0.74 70.05
C VAL A 1003 14.64 0.59 69.72
N VAL A 1004 14.58 0.99 68.42
CA VAL A 1004 14.10 2.30 67.90
C VAL A 1004 14.09 2.25 66.35
N ALA A 1005 13.13 2.94 65.71
CA ALA A 1005 13.02 3.11 64.26
C ALA A 1005 12.36 4.48 63.93
N ALA A 1006 12.59 5.04 62.72
CA ALA A 1006 11.84 6.13 62.08
C ALA A 1006 12.46 6.50 60.71
N ASP A 1007 11.89 7.37 59.86
CA ASP A 1007 10.53 7.47 59.29
C ASP A 1007 10.56 8.48 58.09
N ARG A 1008 9.49 8.54 57.28
CA ARG A 1008 9.03 9.59 56.33
C ARG A 1008 9.90 10.86 56.08
N THR A 1009 9.89 11.33 54.82
CA THR A 1009 9.21 12.58 54.38
C THR A 1009 9.24 12.78 52.86
N ALA A 1010 8.51 13.77 52.32
CA ALA A 1010 8.45 14.12 50.90
C ALA A 1010 8.49 15.65 50.68
N ALA A 1011 9.05 16.10 49.56
CA ALA A 1011 9.00 17.49 49.09
C ALA A 1011 9.31 17.60 47.57
N VAL A 1012 9.05 18.76 46.97
CA VAL A 1012 9.21 19.11 45.55
C VAL A 1012 10.38 20.11 45.36
N VAL A 1013 10.79 20.36 44.11
CA VAL A 1013 11.45 21.59 43.56
C VAL A 1013 12.85 21.36 42.93
N GLU A 1014 12.94 21.61 41.61
CA GLU A 1014 14.16 21.93 40.84
C GLU A 1014 14.63 23.38 41.14
N PRO A 1015 15.93 23.76 41.10
CA PRO A 1015 16.74 23.61 39.87
C PRO A 1015 18.29 23.49 40.00
N VAL A 1016 18.90 23.14 38.85
CA VAL A 1016 20.19 23.59 38.27
C VAL A 1016 21.30 24.13 39.21
N VAL A 1017 22.49 23.49 39.16
CA VAL A 1017 23.80 24.11 38.83
C VAL A 1017 24.86 23.01 38.65
N ALA A 1018 25.82 23.20 37.73
CA ALA A 1018 27.00 22.36 37.57
C ALA A 1018 28.29 23.15 37.89
N ALA A 1019 29.19 22.59 38.72
CA ALA A 1019 30.44 23.24 39.13
C ALA A 1019 31.58 22.22 39.42
N ASP A 1020 32.12 21.69 38.32
CA ASP A 1020 33.47 21.17 38.02
C ASP A 1020 34.63 21.15 39.07
N ARG A 1021 35.60 20.22 38.86
CA ARG A 1021 37.00 20.14 39.41
C ARG A 1021 37.18 19.82 40.92
N THR A 1022 38.15 19.03 41.40
CA THR A 1022 39.32 18.26 40.84
C THR A 1022 39.84 17.31 41.96
N ALA A 1023 40.85 16.41 41.85
CA ALA A 1023 41.87 16.11 40.82
C ALA A 1023 42.34 14.62 40.89
N ALA A 1024 42.84 14.06 39.78
CA ALA A 1024 43.86 12.99 39.74
C ALA A 1024 44.51 12.96 38.33
N VAL A 1025 45.80 12.65 38.22
CA VAL A 1025 46.56 12.70 36.94
C VAL A 1025 47.46 11.46 36.79
N VAL A 1026 47.33 10.71 35.69
CA VAL A 1026 48.33 9.73 35.21
C VAL A 1026 48.30 9.61 33.68
N GLU A 1027 49.43 9.93 33.04
CA GLU A 1027 49.90 9.49 31.70
C GLU A 1027 51.43 9.78 31.65
N PRO A 1028 52.29 9.07 30.87
CA PRO A 1028 52.15 8.92 29.40
C PRO A 1028 52.68 7.63 28.71
N VAL A 1029 51.97 7.21 27.64
CA VAL A 1029 52.40 6.80 26.25
C VAL A 1029 53.57 5.79 25.98
N VAL A 1030 53.47 5.07 24.84
CA VAL A 1030 54.49 4.37 23.98
C VAL A 1030 54.61 2.82 24.12
N ALA A 1031 54.66 1.97 23.06
CA ALA A 1031 54.16 1.98 21.67
C ALA A 1031 54.35 0.59 20.94
N ALA A 1032 53.60 0.40 19.82
CA ALA A 1032 53.95 -0.29 18.56
C ALA A 1032 54.10 -1.84 18.38
N ASP A 1033 53.40 -2.34 17.34
CA ASP A 1033 53.76 -3.38 16.34
C ASP A 1033 54.07 -4.86 16.68
N ARG A 1034 53.27 -5.81 16.13
CA ARG A 1034 53.69 -6.61 14.93
C ARG A 1034 52.65 -7.55 14.29
N THR A 1035 52.91 -7.77 12.98
CA THR A 1035 52.36 -8.62 11.91
C THR A 1035 52.14 -10.13 12.16
N ALA A 1036 51.41 -10.79 11.24
CA ALA A 1036 51.06 -12.24 11.26
C ALA A 1036 51.79 -13.14 10.22
N ALA A 1037 51.86 -14.46 10.51
CA ALA A 1037 52.11 -15.67 9.67
C ALA A 1037 51.79 -16.93 10.55
N VAL A 1038 51.85 -18.24 10.20
CA VAL A 1038 52.37 -19.11 9.10
C VAL A 1038 51.37 -20.28 8.95
N VAL A 1039 50.61 -20.44 7.86
CA VAL A 1039 50.79 -21.34 6.67
C VAL A 1039 50.65 -22.87 6.90
N GLU A 1040 49.60 -23.44 6.27
CA GLU A 1040 49.38 -24.83 5.74
C GLU A 1040 49.45 -26.07 6.67
N PRO A 1041 48.72 -27.17 6.31
CA PRO A 1041 49.22 -28.15 5.33
C PRO A 1041 48.28 -28.43 4.13
N VAL A 1042 48.84 -28.88 3.01
CA VAL A 1042 48.11 -29.39 1.83
C VAL A 1042 48.18 -30.92 1.73
N VAL A 1043 47.02 -31.51 1.43
CA VAL A 1043 46.67 -32.86 0.92
C VAL A 1043 47.79 -33.90 0.70
N ALA A 1044 47.52 -35.13 1.14
CA ALA A 1044 48.03 -36.36 0.51
C ALA A 1044 46.89 -37.39 0.34
N ALA A 1045 46.83 -38.00 -0.85
CA ALA A 1045 45.77 -38.88 -1.36
C ALA A 1045 44.42 -38.20 -1.65
#